data_AF-A0A497CWE3-F1
#
_entry.id   AF-A0A497CWE3-F1
#
_cell.length_a   1.000
_cell.length_b   1.000
_cell.length_c   1.000
_cell.angle_alpha   90.00
_cell.angle_beta   90.00
_cell.angle_gamma   90.00
#
_symmetry.space_group_name_H-M   'P 1'
#
loop_
_entity.id
_entity.type
_entity.pdbx_description
1 polymer ?
#
loop_
_entity_poly.entity_id
_entity_poly.type
_entity_poly.pdbx_seq_one_letter_code
_entity_poly.pdbx_strand_id
1 'polypeptide(L)'
;MKLTFLPLPLLVLFVFLSAVSSQAQQAKRGVKKPTTEETFFSIQKNFNDYWEPFNVGKDGYYIENGVRKKAQGWKQFKRWEWYWDKRVDPTTGRFPNKGASDFYTERSKTNGGRSSTGNWTSMGPSSTAGGYSGLGRLNCVAFRPGDNNTIYTGSPGGGLWKTTDGGSNWTVLTDQNAVLGVSDALVIAGSSTSTDTIYIGTGDRDVGSMWSLGGGQSNDNNSIGILKSVDGGNSWSTTGLTYSASQKRTINRMLLDPDDNNTLYAATSVGLYKSTDAAASWTQIYSTEFVDIQFKPGDAQTIYASSYAGKIYYSTNGGTSWSTALDVYSAGGRRIEIAVSANEPTWVYALIANSSNALYGIYKSTNSGATFSLVFNSSNMLGWYCDGSGTTGQAWYDLAIAADPNNADNVFIGGVNTWKSDDGGSTWTITNMWSGTCSGAATEVHADKHYLAYQNSTSNLFECNDGGLYKTTDNGANWLHVGNGLEISQMYRLGVAQTTSNDVIAGLQDNGTKARLSGTWSDVIGGDGMDCMIDYTNENVQYGESQNGNLQRTTNHWASYSGISSGLSGTPYWVMPINIDPNVNTTIYAATQYVYKSTNQGSTWTQIGSWSGSSVKEMAIAPSNSDYIYGTNQSVLYRTTNGGTSWTDITPAGSSSITYITVKDDDPNTAWVSMGQYNSDGVYQTIDGGSIWTNISTGLPSIPVMCVVQNTQNTSQTELYAGTDVGVYVKVGGSNWTLFSNGLPNVVVNELKIYYDVNPNDSRLRAATSGRGMWESELYSPPTAPPVADFAASNTNPGVGQTVNFTDYSTNLPTSWSWIFTPSTVSYVGGTSSSSQNPQVTFDMEGSYTVELTSANTYGNNTEAKTNYITTSTLQTYCSASGSTSYEYISGVQIETINNTGTSSDGYHDYTSLSTDLTINQTYSITTIIGNTWSSDDLGVWIDWNRDGDFDDANENVVCRVDNGGAGIYSFTVPTASFLGSTTMRVRLKDYVSDCGSPCGTTSYGEVEDYQIVVQPGQNTWIGNSTNWHDANNWTEGYVPASSYNVIIPLAPTGGNFPIIQFGNTATCNDLNVTNGARITVNGTLNVGD
;
A
#
# COMPACT_ATOMS: atom_id res chain seq x y z
N MET A 1 -81.06 23.60 17.82
CA MET A 1 -81.64 22.47 17.06
C MET A 1 -80.78 21.25 17.35
N LYS A 2 -81.38 20.16 17.83
CA LYS A 2 -80.70 18.87 18.11
C LYS A 2 -80.08 18.30 16.83
N LEU A 3 -78.87 17.74 16.91
CA LEU A 3 -78.66 16.28 16.80
C LEU A 3 -77.18 15.90 16.97
N THR A 4 -76.98 14.93 17.86
CA THR A 4 -75.79 14.12 18.18
C THR A 4 -75.53 13.03 17.13
N PHE A 5 -74.27 12.61 16.94
CA PHE A 5 -73.79 11.19 16.95
C PHE A 5 -72.23 11.11 16.89
N LEU A 6 -71.65 10.16 17.65
CA LEU A 6 -70.31 9.52 17.58
C LEU A 6 -70.48 8.11 16.91
N PRO A 7 -69.45 7.28 16.53
CA PRO A 7 -68.00 7.26 16.88
C PRO A 7 -66.94 6.93 15.76
N LEU A 8 -65.64 7.00 16.14
CA LEU A 8 -64.29 6.56 15.61
C LEU A 8 -64.12 5.54 14.44
N PRO A 9 -62.87 5.31 13.88
CA PRO A 9 -61.63 6.11 13.91
C PRO A 9 -60.92 6.30 12.53
N LEU A 10 -60.25 7.45 12.32
CA LEU A 10 -59.23 7.62 11.28
C LEU A 10 -57.86 7.69 11.97
N LEU A 11 -57.20 6.53 12.10
CA LEU A 11 -55.80 6.42 12.48
C LEU A 11 -55.01 6.03 11.22
N VAL A 12 -53.76 6.49 11.11
CA VAL A 12 -52.79 6.27 10.01
C VAL A 12 -52.85 7.29 8.87
N LEU A 13 -52.48 8.54 9.17
CA LEU A 13 -51.92 9.45 8.16
C LEU A 13 -50.97 10.49 8.79
N PHE A 14 -49.98 10.04 9.57
CA PHE A 14 -48.91 10.92 10.08
C PHE A 14 -47.59 10.15 10.35
N VAL A 15 -47.20 9.26 9.42
CA VAL A 15 -45.91 8.52 9.49
C VAL A 15 -45.12 8.56 8.17
N PHE A 16 -45.60 9.23 7.11
CA PHE A 16 -44.99 9.14 5.77
C PHE A 16 -44.10 10.32 5.33
N LEU A 17 -43.65 11.19 6.24
CA LEU A 17 -42.84 12.37 5.90
C LEU A 17 -41.43 12.42 6.52
N SER A 18 -40.95 11.31 7.09
CA SER A 18 -39.58 11.21 7.64
C SER A 18 -38.77 10.00 7.13
N ALA A 19 -39.28 9.26 6.14
CA ALA A 19 -38.69 8.00 5.66
C ALA A 19 -38.02 8.06 4.27
N VAL A 20 -37.94 9.23 3.64
CA VAL A 20 -37.62 9.34 2.19
C VAL A 20 -36.21 9.89 1.90
N SER A 21 -35.51 10.43 2.91
CA SER A 21 -34.08 10.80 2.79
C SER A 21 -33.13 9.66 3.19
N SER A 22 -33.65 8.53 3.66
CA SER A 22 -32.83 7.47 4.23
C SER A 22 -32.44 6.38 3.24
N GLN A 23 -33.07 6.21 2.07
CA GLN A 23 -32.86 4.99 1.27
C GLN A 23 -31.56 4.99 0.44
N ALA A 24 -31.11 6.12 -0.10
CA ALA A 24 -29.81 6.19 -0.79
C ALA A 24 -28.61 6.11 0.17
N GLN A 25 -28.78 6.56 1.41
CA GLN A 25 -27.75 6.46 2.47
C GLN A 25 -27.86 5.16 3.29
N GLN A 26 -29.04 4.54 3.44
CA GLN A 26 -29.21 3.25 4.13
C GLN A 26 -28.67 2.08 3.30
N ALA A 27 -28.57 2.21 1.98
CA ALA A 27 -27.80 1.28 1.15
C ALA A 27 -26.28 1.35 1.44
N LYS A 28 -25.79 2.43 2.07
CA LYS A 28 -24.36 2.61 2.43
C LYS A 28 -24.03 2.49 3.92
N ARG A 29 -24.98 2.63 4.84
CA ARG A 29 -24.76 2.41 6.29
C ARG A 29 -25.96 1.69 6.90
N GLY A 30 -25.82 0.38 7.05
CA GLY A 30 -26.93 -0.57 7.16
C GLY A 30 -27.85 -0.39 8.37
N VAL A 31 -29.16 -0.53 8.12
CA VAL A 31 -30.11 -1.28 8.97
C VAL A 31 -31.16 -1.96 8.10
N LYS A 32 -30.78 -3.10 7.51
CA LYS A 32 -31.63 -4.29 7.32
C LYS A 32 -30.67 -5.42 6.96
N LYS A 33 -30.74 -6.56 7.66
CA LYS A 33 -30.09 -7.79 7.19
C LYS A 33 -30.61 -8.05 5.76
N PRO A 34 -29.75 -8.08 4.71
CA PRO A 34 -30.18 -8.52 3.41
C PRO A 34 -30.51 -10.00 3.52
N THR A 35 -31.72 -10.38 3.19
CA THR A 35 -32.12 -11.79 3.08
C THR A 35 -31.63 -12.43 1.76
N THR A 36 -30.85 -11.69 0.96
CA THR A 36 -30.19 -12.08 -0.30
C THR A 36 -28.93 -11.22 -0.51
N GLU A 37 -27.86 -11.75 -1.12
CA GLU A 37 -26.68 -10.95 -1.55
C GLU A 37 -27.13 -9.75 -2.39
N GLU A 38 -26.74 -8.52 -2.01
CA GLU A 38 -26.86 -7.36 -2.89
C GLU A 38 -25.84 -7.48 -4.03
N THR A 39 -26.29 -7.29 -5.27
CA THR A 39 -25.43 -7.31 -6.47
C THR A 39 -25.12 -5.90 -6.93
N PHE A 40 -24.10 -5.74 -7.78
CA PHE A 40 -23.78 -4.48 -8.44
C PHE A 40 -25.00 -3.86 -9.12
N PHE A 41 -25.75 -4.67 -9.89
CA PHE A 41 -26.95 -4.19 -10.59
C PHE A 41 -28.07 -3.77 -9.65
N SER A 42 -28.28 -4.46 -8.53
CA SER A 42 -29.30 -4.02 -7.57
C SER A 42 -28.92 -2.69 -6.92
N ILE A 43 -27.64 -2.49 -6.59
CA ILE A 43 -27.16 -1.23 -6.00
C ILE A 43 -27.22 -0.10 -7.02
N GLN A 44 -26.78 -0.35 -8.24
CA GLN A 44 -26.85 0.61 -9.34
C GLN A 44 -28.29 1.04 -9.63
N LYS A 45 -29.22 0.07 -9.69
CA LYS A 45 -30.64 0.36 -9.89
C LYS A 45 -31.19 1.23 -8.76
N ASN A 46 -30.95 0.86 -7.50
CA ASN A 46 -31.44 1.62 -6.35
C ASN A 46 -30.90 3.05 -6.32
N PHE A 47 -29.63 3.24 -6.69
CA PHE A 47 -29.04 4.56 -6.81
C PHE A 47 -29.70 5.39 -7.92
N ASN A 48 -29.87 4.81 -9.11
CA ASN A 48 -30.47 5.49 -10.25
C ASN A 48 -31.95 5.85 -9.98
N ASP A 49 -32.74 4.92 -9.45
CA ASP A 49 -34.15 5.14 -9.08
C ASP A 49 -34.30 6.30 -8.08
N TYR A 50 -33.36 6.44 -7.14
CA TYR A 50 -33.39 7.52 -6.15
C TYR A 50 -33.15 8.89 -6.77
N TRP A 51 -32.18 9.00 -7.69
CA TRP A 51 -31.77 10.27 -8.28
C TRP A 51 -32.58 10.67 -9.51
N GLU A 52 -33.29 9.74 -10.14
CA GLU A 52 -34.14 9.97 -11.32
C GLU A 52 -35.08 11.18 -11.16
N PRO A 53 -35.84 11.34 -10.07
CA PRO A 53 -36.77 12.47 -9.93
C PRO A 53 -36.09 13.85 -9.83
N PHE A 54 -34.80 13.89 -9.48
CA PHE A 54 -34.05 15.13 -9.30
C PHE A 54 -33.40 15.62 -10.60
N ASN A 55 -33.33 14.78 -11.64
CA ASN A 55 -32.68 15.09 -12.91
C ASN A 55 -31.28 15.68 -12.71
N VAL A 56 -30.43 14.96 -11.96
CA VAL A 56 -29.06 15.38 -11.65
C VAL A 56 -28.28 15.63 -12.94
N GLY A 57 -27.79 16.86 -13.09
CA GLY A 57 -26.97 17.29 -14.21
C GLY A 57 -25.61 16.60 -14.25
N LYS A 58 -24.92 16.73 -15.39
CA LYS A 58 -23.60 16.14 -15.66
C LYS A 58 -22.51 16.61 -14.68
N ASP A 59 -22.70 17.76 -14.05
CA ASP A 59 -21.82 18.30 -13.02
C ASP A 59 -22.04 17.69 -11.63
N GLY A 60 -23.05 16.83 -11.47
CA GLY A 60 -23.47 16.27 -10.18
C GLY A 60 -24.33 17.24 -9.37
N TYR A 61 -25.02 18.18 -10.01
CA TYR A 61 -25.93 19.13 -9.36
C TYR A 61 -27.36 19.01 -9.91
N TYR A 62 -28.35 19.35 -9.10
CA TYR A 62 -29.75 19.41 -9.49
C TYR A 62 -30.38 20.74 -9.07
N ILE A 63 -31.50 21.08 -9.69
CA ILE A 63 -32.28 22.28 -9.33
C ILE A 63 -33.49 21.86 -8.53
N GLU A 64 -33.60 22.39 -7.31
CA GLU A 64 -34.77 22.19 -6.45
C GLU A 64 -35.29 23.57 -6.01
N ASN A 65 -36.54 23.88 -6.36
CA ASN A 65 -37.17 25.18 -6.06
C ASN A 65 -36.35 26.39 -6.55
N GLY A 66 -35.73 26.28 -7.72
CA GLY A 66 -34.89 27.34 -8.31
C GLY A 66 -33.49 27.46 -7.71
N VAL A 67 -33.12 26.61 -6.75
CA VAL A 67 -31.80 26.60 -6.11
C VAL A 67 -30.98 25.44 -6.64
N ARG A 68 -29.74 25.72 -7.05
CA ARG A 68 -28.78 24.70 -7.48
C ARG A 68 -28.17 24.00 -6.26
N LYS A 69 -28.34 22.69 -6.17
CA LYS A 69 -27.87 21.84 -5.07
C LYS A 69 -26.94 20.75 -5.57
N LYS A 70 -25.91 20.42 -4.80
CA LYS A 70 -25.00 19.29 -5.08
C LYS A 70 -25.73 17.98 -4.76
N ALA A 71 -25.68 17.01 -5.67
CA ALA A 71 -26.17 15.67 -5.43
C ALA A 71 -25.16 14.92 -4.54
N GLN A 72 -25.50 14.77 -3.26
CA GLN A 72 -24.59 14.21 -2.26
C GLN A 72 -24.25 12.75 -2.58
N GLY A 73 -22.96 12.39 -2.56
CA GLY A 73 -22.50 11.02 -2.85
C GLY A 73 -22.62 10.58 -4.31
N TRP A 74 -23.14 11.44 -5.22
CA TRP A 74 -23.33 11.08 -6.63
C TRP A 74 -22.00 10.78 -7.32
N LYS A 75 -21.03 11.70 -7.21
CA LYS A 75 -19.71 11.54 -7.85
C LYS A 75 -18.99 10.31 -7.33
N GLN A 76 -19.00 10.09 -6.02
CA GLN A 76 -18.38 8.93 -5.39
C GLN A 76 -19.05 7.62 -5.83
N PHE A 77 -20.37 7.61 -6.03
CA PHE A 77 -21.05 6.46 -6.62
C PHE A 77 -20.63 6.23 -8.08
N LYS A 78 -20.57 7.27 -8.93
CA LYS A 78 -20.18 7.11 -10.34
C LYS A 78 -18.72 6.63 -10.49
N ARG A 79 -17.83 7.06 -9.59
CA ARG A 79 -16.46 6.54 -9.45
C ARG A 79 -16.46 5.04 -9.08
N TRP A 80 -17.23 4.67 -8.05
CA TRP A 80 -17.42 3.27 -7.64
C TRP A 80 -17.97 2.41 -8.79
N GLU A 81 -18.94 2.96 -9.54
CA GLU A 81 -19.57 2.31 -10.68
C GLU A 81 -18.56 2.04 -11.81
N TRP A 82 -17.75 3.05 -12.17
CA TRP A 82 -16.69 2.93 -13.19
C TRP A 82 -15.62 1.90 -12.81
N TYR A 83 -15.30 1.80 -11.53
CA TYR A 83 -14.33 0.82 -11.06
C TYR A 83 -14.87 -0.61 -11.15
N TRP A 84 -16.12 -0.81 -10.70
CA TRP A 84 -16.70 -2.14 -10.53
C TRP A 84 -17.33 -2.73 -11.77
N ASP A 85 -17.86 -1.92 -12.68
CA ASP A 85 -18.55 -2.44 -13.86
C ASP A 85 -17.63 -3.36 -14.71
N LYS A 86 -16.31 -3.13 -14.70
CA LYS A 86 -15.28 -3.97 -15.34
C LYS A 86 -14.88 -5.23 -14.56
N ARG A 87 -15.33 -5.40 -13.31
CA ARG A 87 -14.80 -6.43 -12.39
C ARG A 87 -15.84 -7.40 -11.84
N VAL A 88 -17.12 -7.04 -11.95
CA VAL A 88 -18.24 -7.90 -11.53
C VAL A 88 -18.63 -8.89 -12.61
N ASP A 89 -19.28 -9.98 -12.21
CA ASP A 89 -19.95 -10.89 -13.14
C ASP A 89 -21.00 -10.10 -13.95
N PRO A 90 -21.00 -10.15 -15.29
CA PRO A 90 -21.78 -9.23 -16.10
C PRO A 90 -23.23 -9.70 -16.26
N THR A 91 -23.52 -10.95 -15.92
CA THR A 91 -24.85 -11.55 -16.02
C THR A 91 -25.60 -11.35 -14.71
N THR A 92 -24.93 -11.55 -13.59
CA THR A 92 -25.52 -11.56 -12.25
C THR A 92 -25.23 -10.28 -11.46
N GLY A 93 -24.18 -9.53 -11.82
CA GLY A 93 -23.69 -8.39 -11.06
C GLY A 93 -22.98 -8.80 -9.77
N ARG A 94 -22.61 -10.07 -9.60
CA ARG A 94 -21.93 -10.55 -8.40
C ARG A 94 -20.51 -10.01 -8.32
N PHE A 95 -20.14 -9.57 -7.12
CA PHE A 95 -18.76 -9.20 -6.82
C PHE A 95 -17.85 -10.43 -6.78
N PRO A 96 -16.58 -10.30 -7.16
CA PRO A 96 -15.64 -11.40 -7.11
C PRO A 96 -15.32 -11.78 -5.66
N ASN A 97 -15.09 -13.07 -5.43
CA ASN A 97 -14.69 -13.61 -4.12
C ASN A 97 -13.18 -13.49 -3.86
N LYS A 98 -12.40 -13.26 -4.93
CA LYS A 98 -10.96 -12.97 -4.89
C LYS A 98 -10.70 -11.55 -5.39
N GLY A 99 -9.65 -10.91 -4.88
CA GLY A 99 -9.17 -9.61 -5.33
C GLY A 99 -7.68 -9.64 -5.69
N ALA A 100 -7.16 -8.53 -6.19
CA ALA A 100 -5.75 -8.39 -6.56
C ALA A 100 -4.77 -8.74 -5.42
N SER A 101 -5.12 -8.44 -4.17
CA SER A 101 -4.33 -8.78 -2.97
C SER A 101 -4.11 -10.28 -2.79
N ASP A 102 -5.08 -11.13 -3.18
CA ASP A 102 -4.91 -12.59 -3.14
C ASP A 102 -3.80 -13.03 -4.11
N PHE A 103 -3.75 -12.44 -5.31
CA PHE A 103 -2.73 -12.74 -6.32
C PHE A 103 -1.34 -12.24 -5.89
N TYR A 104 -1.24 -11.06 -5.28
CA TYR A 104 0.05 -10.60 -4.72
C TYR A 104 0.54 -11.48 -3.59
N THR A 105 -0.37 -11.96 -2.75
CA THR A 105 -0.04 -12.90 -1.66
C THR A 105 0.42 -14.25 -2.22
N GLU A 106 -0.21 -14.75 -3.27
CA GLU A 106 0.24 -15.96 -3.99
C GLU A 106 1.61 -15.73 -4.67
N ARG A 107 1.83 -14.56 -5.28
CA ARG A 107 3.11 -14.16 -5.91
C ARG A 107 4.24 -14.01 -4.90
N SER A 108 3.98 -13.46 -3.71
CA SER A 108 4.99 -13.33 -2.65
C SER A 108 5.35 -14.68 -2.04
N LYS A 109 4.37 -15.58 -1.85
CA LYS A 109 4.60 -16.94 -1.34
C LYS A 109 5.47 -17.80 -2.24
N THR A 110 5.45 -17.56 -3.55
CA THR A 110 6.27 -18.29 -4.52
C THR A 110 7.70 -17.75 -4.60
N ASN A 111 8.07 -16.74 -3.78
CA ASN A 111 9.28 -15.91 -3.92
C ASN A 111 9.60 -15.58 -5.38
N GLY A 112 8.53 -15.48 -6.17
CA GLY A 112 8.52 -15.29 -7.60
C GLY A 112 8.97 -13.88 -7.89
N GLY A 113 10.27 -13.69 -8.08
CA GLY A 113 10.85 -12.41 -8.44
C GLY A 113 10.01 -11.70 -9.49
N ARG A 114 9.85 -10.39 -9.33
CA ARG A 114 9.34 -9.51 -10.39
C ARG A 114 10.14 -9.82 -11.66
N SER A 115 9.49 -9.69 -12.81
CA SER A 115 10.09 -9.96 -14.13
C SER A 115 11.51 -9.43 -14.25
N SER A 116 12.40 -10.14 -14.92
CA SER A 116 13.72 -9.61 -15.30
C SER A 116 13.65 -8.55 -16.41
N THR A 117 12.44 -8.13 -16.81
CA THR A 117 12.20 -7.10 -17.83
C THR A 117 11.11 -6.11 -17.45
N GLY A 118 11.15 -4.98 -18.14
CA GLY A 118 10.28 -3.84 -17.92
C GLY A 118 10.75 -3.07 -16.70
N ASN A 119 11.86 -2.34 -16.82
CA ASN A 119 12.43 -1.58 -15.71
C ASN A 119 11.66 -0.28 -15.51
N TRP A 120 10.58 -0.37 -14.73
CA TRP A 120 9.70 0.75 -14.49
C TRP A 120 10.31 1.77 -13.53
N THR A 121 10.20 3.03 -13.91
CA THR A 121 10.58 4.20 -13.12
C THR A 121 9.43 5.20 -13.07
N SER A 122 9.35 5.98 -12.00
CA SER A 122 8.27 6.94 -11.85
C SER A 122 8.50 8.20 -12.70
N MET A 123 7.40 8.73 -13.24
CA MET A 123 7.32 10.03 -13.91
C MET A 123 6.59 11.08 -13.04
N GLY A 124 6.13 10.72 -11.83
CA GLY A 124 5.35 11.58 -10.95
C GLY A 124 3.86 11.66 -11.32
N PRO A 125 3.16 12.76 -10.95
CA PRO A 125 3.66 13.93 -10.25
C PRO A 125 4.10 13.62 -8.82
N SER A 126 5.25 14.18 -8.43
CA SER A 126 5.80 14.10 -7.08
C SER A 126 5.95 15.48 -6.44
N SER A 127 5.61 16.57 -7.14
CA SER A 127 5.77 17.93 -6.66
C SER A 127 4.57 18.80 -7.00
N THR A 128 4.19 19.69 -6.08
CA THR A 128 3.16 20.71 -6.26
C THR A 128 3.59 22.04 -5.63
N ALA A 129 3.01 23.14 -6.11
CA ALA A 129 3.10 24.45 -5.46
C ALA A 129 2.22 24.56 -4.20
N GLY A 130 1.35 23.58 -3.94
CA GLY A 130 0.31 23.63 -2.91
C GLY A 130 -0.91 24.44 -3.37
N GLY A 131 -1.76 24.83 -2.43
CA GLY A 131 -3.01 25.53 -2.73
C GLY A 131 -4.06 24.58 -3.30
N TYR A 132 -4.73 24.99 -4.37
CA TYR A 132 -5.64 24.12 -5.13
C TYR A 132 -4.93 22.92 -5.76
N SER A 133 -3.64 23.05 -6.08
CA SER A 133 -2.85 22.00 -6.72
C SER A 133 -2.41 20.94 -5.71
N GLY A 134 -2.88 19.71 -5.87
CA GLY A 134 -2.53 18.58 -5.01
C GLY A 134 -1.74 17.46 -5.69
N LEU A 135 -1.19 16.54 -4.89
CA LEU A 135 -0.53 15.30 -5.32
C LEU A 135 -1.42 14.05 -5.18
N GLY A 136 -2.46 14.12 -4.36
CA GLY A 136 -3.33 13.02 -4.02
C GLY A 136 -3.62 12.96 -2.51
N ARG A 137 -4.55 12.09 -2.15
CA ARG A 137 -5.13 12.05 -0.80
C ARG A 137 -4.21 11.38 0.23
N LEU A 138 -4.25 11.89 1.46
CA LEU A 138 -3.67 11.26 2.65
C LEU A 138 -4.76 11.03 3.71
N ASN A 139 -4.72 9.88 4.37
CA ASN A 139 -5.65 9.48 5.42
C ASN A 139 -5.10 9.76 6.83
N CYS A 140 -3.79 9.64 7.03
CA CYS A 140 -3.18 9.74 8.35
C CYS A 140 -1.76 10.34 8.32
N VAL A 141 -1.32 10.84 9.47
CA VAL A 141 0.07 11.24 9.74
C VAL A 141 0.44 10.79 11.15
N ALA A 142 1.65 10.26 11.31
CA ALA A 142 2.22 9.82 12.58
C ALA A 142 3.63 10.38 12.75
N PHE A 143 4.02 10.63 14.01
CA PHE A 143 5.28 11.26 14.35
C PHE A 143 6.11 10.32 15.21
N ARG A 144 7.40 10.17 14.90
CA ARG A 144 8.30 9.35 15.70
C ARG A 144 8.46 9.96 17.11
N PRO A 145 8.24 9.21 18.20
CA PRO A 145 8.53 9.69 19.54
C PRO A 145 10.00 10.12 19.68
N GLY A 146 10.25 11.30 20.27
CA GLY A 146 11.59 11.84 20.48
C GLY A 146 12.29 12.44 19.24
N ASP A 147 11.72 12.31 18.04
CA ASP A 147 12.27 12.88 16.81
C ASP A 147 11.17 13.46 15.91
N ASN A 148 11.05 14.79 15.92
CA ASN A 148 10.05 15.50 15.13
C ASN A 148 10.43 15.69 13.65
N ASN A 149 11.62 15.26 13.21
CA ASN A 149 11.95 15.25 11.78
C ASN A 149 11.51 13.94 11.10
N THR A 150 11.32 12.87 11.87
CA THR A 150 10.81 11.61 11.35
C THR A 150 9.28 11.58 11.38
N ILE A 151 8.68 11.61 10.19
CA ILE A 151 7.23 11.67 9.98
C ILE A 151 6.84 10.54 9.04
N TYR A 152 5.72 9.90 9.36
CA TYR A 152 5.10 8.86 8.54
C TYR A 152 3.72 9.33 8.08
N THR A 153 3.35 9.07 6.82
CA THR A 153 2.01 9.41 6.32
C THR A 153 1.47 8.32 5.40
N GLY A 154 0.17 8.07 5.50
CA GLY A 154 -0.51 7.00 4.78
C GLY A 154 -1.50 7.53 3.76
N SER A 155 -1.45 7.00 2.54
CA SER A 155 -2.41 7.25 1.47
C SER A 155 -3.41 6.09 1.37
N PRO A 156 -4.70 6.34 1.00
CA PRO A 156 -5.68 5.26 0.80
C PRO A 156 -5.34 4.29 -0.33
N GLY A 157 -4.47 4.68 -1.26
CA GLY A 157 -3.99 3.78 -2.31
C GLY A 157 -2.54 3.98 -2.75
N GLY A 158 -1.86 4.96 -2.18
CA GLY A 158 -0.47 5.30 -2.52
C GLY A 158 0.57 4.84 -1.51
N GLY A 159 0.23 4.01 -0.52
CA GLY A 159 1.21 3.45 0.41
C GLY A 159 1.46 4.25 1.69
N LEU A 160 2.34 3.72 2.53
CA LEU A 160 2.98 4.43 3.64
C LEU A 160 4.28 5.08 3.16
N TRP A 161 4.48 6.32 3.56
CA TRP A 161 5.68 7.10 3.27
C TRP A 161 6.34 7.60 4.54
N LYS A 162 7.66 7.72 4.52
CA LYS A 162 8.50 8.19 5.61
C LYS A 162 9.42 9.31 5.14
N THR A 163 9.56 10.34 5.96
CA THR A 163 10.64 11.33 5.90
C THR A 163 11.45 11.24 7.19
N THR A 164 12.73 11.60 7.14
CA THR A 164 13.60 11.78 8.32
C THR A 164 14.16 13.21 8.44
N ASP A 165 13.77 14.12 7.54
CA ASP A 165 14.23 15.50 7.47
C ASP A 165 13.09 16.55 7.52
N GLY A 166 11.97 16.17 8.14
CA GLY A 166 10.82 17.06 8.35
C GLY A 166 9.95 17.30 7.11
N GLY A 167 10.08 16.48 6.06
CA GLY A 167 9.24 16.49 4.86
C GLY A 167 9.94 17.06 3.62
N SER A 168 11.27 17.17 3.65
CA SER A 168 12.05 17.60 2.49
C SER A 168 12.29 16.45 1.51
N ASN A 169 12.43 15.22 2.01
CA ASN A 169 12.54 14.00 1.21
C ASN A 169 11.65 12.89 1.76
N TRP A 170 10.98 12.15 0.87
CA TRP A 170 10.07 11.07 1.22
C TRP A 170 10.47 9.74 0.58
N THR A 171 10.40 8.67 1.37
CA THR A 171 10.64 7.29 0.96
C THR A 171 9.37 6.47 1.15
N VAL A 172 8.95 5.74 0.13
CA VAL A 172 7.84 4.79 0.22
C VAL A 172 8.29 3.51 0.91
N LEU A 173 7.44 2.94 1.76
CA LEU A 173 7.75 1.75 2.58
C LEU A 173 6.92 0.51 2.22
N THR A 174 5.99 0.63 1.27
CA THR A 174 4.94 -0.39 1.08
C THR A 174 4.69 -0.81 -0.36
N ASP A 175 5.55 -0.45 -1.32
CA ASP A 175 5.33 -0.75 -2.76
C ASP A 175 5.18 -2.26 -3.06
N GLN A 176 5.61 -3.11 -2.14
CA GLN A 176 5.56 -4.56 -2.22
C GLN A 176 4.41 -5.20 -1.43
N ASN A 177 3.65 -4.41 -0.66
CA ASN A 177 2.56 -4.94 0.14
C ASN A 177 1.42 -5.41 -0.78
N ALA A 178 0.68 -6.43 -0.35
CA ALA A 178 -0.48 -6.95 -1.09
C ALA A 178 -1.64 -5.93 -1.15
N VAL A 179 -1.64 -4.95 -0.24
CA VAL A 179 -2.54 -3.79 -0.23
C VAL A 179 -1.69 -2.56 0.09
N LEU A 180 -1.81 -1.52 -0.74
CA LEU A 180 -1.09 -0.26 -0.54
C LEU A 180 -1.84 0.73 0.37
N GLY A 181 -3.16 0.61 0.49
CA GLY A 181 -3.95 1.53 1.29
C GLY A 181 -3.59 1.51 2.77
N VAL A 182 -3.44 2.69 3.36
CA VAL A 182 -3.19 2.89 4.79
C VAL A 182 -4.27 3.80 5.36
N SER A 183 -5.00 3.31 6.37
CA SER A 183 -6.03 4.07 7.06
C SER A 183 -5.52 4.75 8.32
N ASP A 184 -4.56 4.13 9.01
CA ASP A 184 -3.94 4.66 10.23
C ASP A 184 -2.55 4.06 10.45
N ALA A 185 -1.71 4.76 11.22
CA ALA A 185 -0.34 4.32 11.50
C ALA A 185 0.08 4.62 12.95
N LEU A 186 0.77 3.67 13.59
CA LEU A 186 1.38 3.82 14.91
C LEU A 186 2.89 3.55 14.81
N VAL A 187 3.69 4.29 15.57
CA VAL A 187 5.15 4.20 15.54
C VAL A 187 5.69 4.10 16.97
N ILE A 188 6.50 3.08 17.20
CA ILE A 188 7.31 2.89 18.40
C ILE A 188 8.76 3.13 18.01
N ALA A 189 9.39 4.10 18.65
CA ALA A 189 10.78 4.44 18.36
C ALA A 189 11.72 3.33 18.84
N GLY A 190 12.53 2.80 17.91
CA GLY A 190 13.68 1.97 18.25
C GLY A 190 14.90 2.81 18.65
N SER A 191 16.06 2.16 18.82
CA SER A 191 17.33 2.86 19.03
C SER A 191 17.73 3.74 17.83
N SER A 192 17.27 3.36 16.64
CA SER A 192 17.42 4.08 15.37
C SER A 192 16.16 3.94 14.51
N THR A 193 16.05 4.75 13.46
CA THR A 193 14.86 4.71 12.57
C THR A 193 14.76 3.41 11.75
N SER A 194 15.83 2.63 11.62
CA SER A 194 15.84 1.30 10.98
C SER A 194 15.43 0.17 11.93
N THR A 195 15.20 0.50 13.21
CA THR A 195 14.72 -0.42 14.25
C THR A 195 13.37 0.03 14.81
N ASP A 196 12.73 1.04 14.19
CA ASP A 196 11.40 1.47 14.60
C ASP A 196 10.40 0.33 14.34
N THR A 197 9.52 0.10 15.31
CA THR A 197 8.36 -0.77 15.10
C THR A 197 7.20 0.08 14.59
N ILE A 198 6.60 -0.33 13.49
CA ILE A 198 5.52 0.40 12.83
C ILE A 198 4.32 -0.53 12.64
N TYR A 199 3.15 -0.07 13.04
CA TYR A 199 1.88 -0.73 12.74
C TYR A 199 1.09 0.11 11.75
N ILE A 200 0.52 -0.54 10.73
CA ILE A 200 -0.42 0.11 9.81
C ILE A 200 -1.75 -0.62 9.78
N GLY A 201 -2.83 0.15 9.92
CA GLY A 201 -4.16 -0.29 9.54
C GLY A 201 -4.25 -0.24 8.02
N THR A 202 -4.41 -1.40 7.38
CA THR A 202 -4.51 -1.43 5.91
C THR A 202 -5.90 -1.04 5.44
N GLY A 203 -6.01 -0.54 4.21
CA GLY A 203 -7.26 -0.15 3.57
C GLY A 203 -7.55 1.34 3.70
N ASP A 204 -8.84 1.69 3.61
CA ASP A 204 -9.31 3.07 3.64
C ASP A 204 -10.49 3.22 4.62
N ARG A 205 -10.39 4.18 5.54
CA ARG A 205 -11.44 4.46 6.54
C ARG A 205 -12.52 5.41 6.01
N ASP A 206 -12.17 6.29 5.07
CA ASP A 206 -13.05 7.34 4.59
C ASP A 206 -13.69 6.91 3.26
N VAL A 207 -15.00 6.72 3.27
CA VAL A 207 -15.79 6.21 2.12
C VAL A 207 -15.62 7.12 0.88
N GLY A 208 -14.80 6.76 -0.12
CA GLY A 208 -14.94 7.37 -1.45
C GLY A 208 -13.73 7.38 -2.39
N SER A 209 -12.60 6.72 -2.11
CA SER A 209 -11.44 6.72 -3.03
C SER A 209 -11.50 5.60 -4.07
N MET A 210 -10.90 5.81 -5.26
CA MET A 210 -10.65 4.71 -6.20
C MET A 210 -9.79 3.63 -5.55
N TRP A 211 -10.10 2.41 -5.96
CA TRP A 211 -9.53 1.17 -5.50
C TRP A 211 -8.02 1.06 -5.69
N SER A 212 -7.32 0.76 -4.60
CA SER A 212 -6.07 0.02 -4.70
C SER A 212 -6.29 -1.32 -4.00
N LEU A 213 -6.35 -2.39 -4.79
CA LEU A 213 -6.11 -3.78 -4.38
C LEU A 213 -7.06 -4.46 -3.37
N GLY A 214 -8.33 -4.03 -3.20
CA GLY A 214 -9.09 -4.45 -2.01
C GLY A 214 -10.60 -4.76 -2.07
N GLY A 215 -11.24 -4.98 -3.22
CA GLY A 215 -12.46 -5.80 -3.30
C GLY A 215 -13.74 -5.55 -2.41
N GLY A 216 -14.35 -4.37 -2.16
CA GLY A 216 -15.67 -4.31 -1.46
C GLY A 216 -16.64 -3.13 -1.66
N GLN A 217 -17.89 -3.44 -1.99
CA GLN A 217 -19.06 -2.55 -1.92
C GLN A 217 -19.35 -2.16 -0.45
N SER A 218 -19.56 -0.87 -0.19
CA SER A 218 -19.85 -0.17 1.10
C SER A 218 -18.67 0.41 1.90
N ASN A 219 -17.40 0.07 1.61
CA ASN A 219 -16.20 0.70 2.18
C ASN A 219 -15.04 0.60 1.15
N ASP A 220 -14.44 1.72 0.76
CA ASP A 220 -13.80 1.87 -0.55
C ASP A 220 -12.33 1.37 -0.69
N ASN A 221 -11.75 0.70 0.33
CA ASN A 221 -10.64 -0.26 0.20
C ASN A 221 -10.65 -1.20 1.42
N ASN A 222 -10.92 -2.49 1.22
CA ASN A 222 -10.98 -3.42 2.35
C ASN A 222 -9.60 -3.64 2.94
N SER A 223 -9.57 -3.60 4.26
CA SER A 223 -8.42 -3.96 5.05
C SER A 223 -8.13 -5.46 4.91
N ILE A 224 -6.85 -5.82 4.82
CA ILE A 224 -6.37 -7.18 5.08
C ILE A 224 -5.97 -7.35 6.55
N GLY A 225 -6.32 -6.38 7.39
CA GLY A 225 -5.98 -6.33 8.81
C GLY A 225 -4.86 -5.33 9.12
N ILE A 226 -4.15 -5.59 10.21
CA ILE A 226 -3.02 -4.77 10.65
C ILE A 226 -1.72 -5.46 10.20
N LEU A 227 -0.83 -4.70 9.58
CA LEU A 227 0.53 -5.13 9.28
C LEU A 227 1.51 -4.51 10.28
N LYS A 228 2.56 -5.26 10.61
CA LYS A 228 3.64 -4.85 11.52
C LYS A 228 4.99 -4.91 10.80
N SER A 229 5.79 -3.88 10.97
CA SER A 229 7.21 -3.85 10.65
C SER A 229 7.99 -3.67 11.96
N VAL A 230 9.16 -4.30 12.06
CA VAL A 230 10.11 -4.16 13.18
C VAL A 230 11.47 -3.63 12.73
N ASP A 231 11.58 -3.23 11.46
CA ASP A 231 12.81 -2.84 10.79
C ASP A 231 12.69 -1.46 10.12
N GLY A 232 11.90 -0.57 10.72
CA GLY A 232 11.72 0.79 10.21
C GLY A 232 10.90 0.90 8.93
N GLY A 233 10.16 -0.15 8.57
CA GLY A 233 9.28 -0.22 7.39
C GLY A 233 9.90 -0.91 6.18
N ASN A 234 11.06 -1.57 6.32
CA ASN A 234 11.72 -2.27 5.21
C ASN A 234 10.99 -3.58 4.84
N SER A 235 10.43 -4.28 5.83
CA SER A 235 9.61 -5.47 5.63
C SER A 235 8.35 -5.44 6.50
N TRP A 236 7.32 -6.15 6.05
CA TRP A 236 6.01 -6.17 6.69
C TRP A 236 5.52 -7.59 6.91
N SER A 237 5.04 -7.87 8.13
CA SER A 237 4.41 -9.12 8.53
C SER A 237 2.95 -8.91 8.88
N THR A 238 2.14 -9.94 8.68
CA THR A 238 0.75 -9.97 9.19
C THR A 238 0.73 -10.07 10.71
N THR A 239 -0.29 -9.49 11.33
CA THR A 239 -0.56 -9.63 12.78
C THR A 239 -1.68 -10.64 13.05
N GLY A 240 -2.02 -10.87 14.33
CA GLY A 240 -3.16 -11.69 14.71
C GLY A 240 -4.51 -11.16 14.21
N LEU A 241 -4.60 -9.88 13.82
CA LEU A 241 -5.78 -9.28 13.20
C LEU A 241 -5.58 -9.25 11.69
N THR A 242 -5.96 -10.34 11.03
CA THR A 242 -5.87 -10.51 9.57
C THR A 242 -7.26 -10.75 8.98
N TYR A 243 -7.52 -10.17 7.80
CA TYR A 243 -8.77 -10.33 7.06
C TYR A 243 -8.50 -10.81 5.62
N SER A 244 -9.45 -11.54 5.04
CA SER A 244 -9.52 -11.69 3.59
C SER A 244 -10.23 -10.50 2.97
N ALA A 245 -9.86 -10.13 1.74
CA ALA A 245 -10.51 -9.04 1.02
C ALA A 245 -12.04 -9.25 0.91
N SER A 246 -12.51 -10.50 0.84
CA SER A 246 -13.94 -10.84 0.78
C SER A 246 -14.74 -10.53 2.05
N GLN A 247 -14.09 -10.33 3.20
CA GLN A 247 -14.76 -10.03 4.47
C GLN A 247 -15.24 -8.57 4.59
N LYS A 248 -14.77 -7.68 3.70
CA LYS A 248 -15.23 -6.27 3.62
C LYS A 248 -15.09 -5.50 4.94
N ARG A 249 -13.92 -5.60 5.56
CA ARG A 249 -13.61 -4.96 6.86
C ARG A 249 -12.77 -3.70 6.69
N THR A 250 -12.92 -2.76 7.62
CA THR A 250 -12.06 -1.58 7.76
C THR A 250 -11.43 -1.52 9.14
N ILE A 251 -10.24 -0.90 9.21
CA ILE A 251 -9.63 -0.38 10.43
C ILE A 251 -9.81 1.13 10.41
N ASN A 252 -10.59 1.66 11.35
CA ASN A 252 -10.95 3.09 11.38
C ASN A 252 -9.93 3.92 12.15
N ARG A 253 -9.41 3.36 13.25
CA ARG A 253 -8.51 4.04 14.17
C ARG A 253 -7.76 3.04 15.04
N MET A 254 -6.50 3.33 15.36
CA MET A 254 -5.71 2.53 16.29
C MET A 254 -5.16 3.40 17.42
N LEU A 255 -4.98 2.79 18.60
CA LEU A 255 -4.28 3.41 19.73
C LEU A 255 -3.19 2.47 20.24
N LEU A 256 -2.04 3.06 20.57
CA LEU A 256 -0.97 2.40 21.32
C LEU A 256 -1.02 2.92 22.76
N ASP A 257 -0.98 2.01 23.74
CA ASP A 257 -0.87 2.41 25.14
C ASP A 257 0.45 3.17 25.36
N PRO A 258 0.43 4.41 25.89
CA PRO A 258 1.63 5.21 26.07
C PRO A 258 2.63 4.62 27.07
N ASP A 259 2.18 3.74 27.97
CA ASP A 259 3.01 3.14 29.02
C ASP A 259 3.34 1.65 28.76
N ASP A 260 2.74 1.04 27.72
CA ASP A 260 2.97 -0.36 27.35
C ASP A 260 2.95 -0.58 25.83
N ASN A 261 4.14 -0.81 25.26
CA ASN A 261 4.34 -1.08 23.84
C ASN A 261 3.65 -2.37 23.33
N ASN A 262 3.18 -3.25 24.22
CA ASN A 262 2.46 -4.48 23.86
C ASN A 262 0.94 -4.29 23.78
N THR A 263 0.40 -3.22 24.36
CA THR A 263 -1.04 -2.99 24.44
C THR A 263 -1.51 -2.08 23.30
N LEU A 264 -2.35 -2.63 22.42
CA LEU A 264 -2.91 -1.91 21.27
C LEU A 264 -4.43 -2.07 21.21
N TYR A 265 -5.09 -1.05 20.67
CA TYR A 265 -6.52 -1.04 20.39
C TYR A 265 -6.76 -0.77 18.91
N ALA A 266 -7.75 -1.43 18.33
CA ALA A 266 -8.17 -1.22 16.95
C ALA A 266 -9.69 -1.09 16.86
N ALA A 267 -10.17 0.11 16.51
CA ALA A 267 -11.56 0.35 16.15
C ALA A 267 -11.78 -0.10 14.71
N THR A 268 -12.72 -1.02 14.50
CA THR A 268 -12.99 -1.65 13.20
C THR A 268 -14.47 -1.54 12.83
N SER A 269 -14.78 -1.81 11.56
CA SER A 269 -16.16 -1.97 11.05
C SER A 269 -17.03 -3.00 11.81
N VAL A 270 -16.45 -3.84 12.67
CA VAL A 270 -17.18 -4.86 13.42
C VAL A 270 -17.03 -4.79 14.93
N GLY A 271 -16.32 -3.79 15.45
CA GLY A 271 -16.12 -3.62 16.88
C GLY A 271 -14.73 -3.13 17.25
N LEU A 272 -14.50 -3.05 18.56
CA LEU A 272 -13.22 -2.71 19.17
C LEU A 272 -12.47 -3.99 19.53
N TYR A 273 -11.24 -4.09 19.03
CA TYR A 273 -10.31 -5.15 19.37
C TYR A 273 -9.20 -4.61 20.27
N LYS A 274 -8.69 -5.48 21.15
CA LYS A 274 -7.52 -5.22 21.99
C LYS A 274 -6.49 -6.34 21.83
N SER A 275 -5.22 -5.97 21.75
CA SER A 275 -4.07 -6.84 21.90
C SER A 275 -3.28 -6.41 23.14
N THR A 276 -2.62 -7.36 23.80
CA THR A 276 -1.70 -7.15 24.94
C THR A 276 -0.37 -7.88 24.71
N ASP A 277 -0.08 -8.24 23.46
CA ASP A 277 1.05 -9.07 23.03
C ASP A 277 1.66 -8.52 21.73
N ALA A 278 1.72 -7.18 21.62
CA ALA A 278 2.30 -6.46 20.50
C ALA A 278 1.68 -6.84 19.13
N ALA A 279 0.36 -7.03 19.12
CA ALA A 279 -0.49 -7.45 18.00
C ALA A 279 -0.36 -8.92 17.58
N ALA A 280 0.32 -9.79 18.34
CA ALA A 280 0.40 -11.21 18.00
C ALA A 280 -0.98 -11.88 18.03
N SER A 281 -1.84 -11.52 18.98
CA SER A 281 -3.24 -11.93 19.06
C SER A 281 -4.17 -10.77 19.40
N TRP A 282 -5.45 -10.90 19.03
CA TRP A 282 -6.45 -9.86 19.24
C TRP A 282 -7.76 -10.44 19.77
N THR A 283 -8.31 -9.78 20.78
CA THR A 283 -9.63 -10.11 21.35
C THR A 283 -10.62 -8.99 21.02
N GLN A 284 -11.79 -9.35 20.49
CA GLN A 284 -12.89 -8.41 20.36
C GLN A 284 -13.49 -8.13 21.73
N ILE A 285 -13.21 -6.96 22.30
CA ILE A 285 -13.67 -6.58 23.64
C ILE A 285 -15.00 -5.81 23.62
N TYR A 286 -15.39 -5.27 22.46
CA TYR A 286 -16.67 -4.59 22.30
C TYR A 286 -17.20 -4.73 20.86
N SER A 287 -18.51 -4.91 20.70
CA SER A 287 -19.12 -5.19 19.38
C SER A 287 -19.64 -3.95 18.64
N THR A 288 -19.62 -2.77 19.28
CA THR A 288 -20.03 -1.52 18.62
C THR A 288 -18.94 -1.04 17.69
N GLU A 289 -19.31 -0.72 16.46
CA GLU A 289 -18.43 -0.04 15.50
C GLU A 289 -18.15 1.38 15.99
N PHE A 290 -16.88 1.67 16.22
CA PHE A 290 -16.40 3.01 16.53
C PHE A 290 -15.68 3.61 15.33
N VAL A 291 -15.89 4.91 15.12
CA VAL A 291 -15.29 5.69 14.03
C VAL A 291 -13.97 6.29 14.49
N ASP A 292 -13.98 6.86 15.68
CA ASP A 292 -12.80 7.44 16.33
C ASP A 292 -12.73 6.96 17.79
N ILE A 293 -11.50 6.83 18.29
CA ILE A 293 -11.18 6.47 19.66
C ILE A 293 -9.99 7.31 20.12
N GLN A 294 -10.00 7.73 21.38
CA GLN A 294 -8.94 8.53 21.99
C GLN A 294 -8.71 8.09 23.43
N PHE A 295 -7.44 8.04 23.86
CA PHE A 295 -7.12 7.95 25.28
C PHE A 295 -7.33 9.29 25.97
N LYS A 296 -7.68 9.25 27.25
CA LYS A 296 -7.51 10.41 28.12
C LYS A 296 -5.99 10.64 28.33
N PRO A 297 -5.47 11.85 28.10
CA PRO A 297 -4.06 12.13 28.35
C PRO A 297 -3.66 11.78 29.79
N GLY A 298 -2.60 10.98 29.93
CA GLY A 298 -2.09 10.49 31.22
C GLY A 298 -2.92 9.39 31.91
N ASP A 299 -3.91 8.79 31.22
CA ASP A 299 -4.76 7.74 31.78
C ASP A 299 -5.31 6.81 30.67
N ALA A 300 -4.54 5.79 30.31
CA ALA A 300 -4.90 4.81 29.28
C ALA A 300 -6.08 3.91 29.66
N GLN A 301 -6.49 3.89 30.93
CA GLN A 301 -7.69 3.17 31.36
C GLN A 301 -8.97 3.90 30.94
N THR A 302 -8.89 5.21 30.73
CA THR A 302 -10.01 6.02 30.25
C THR A 302 -9.94 6.17 28.73
N ILE A 303 -10.93 5.60 28.03
CA ILE A 303 -11.03 5.63 26.57
C ILE A 303 -12.33 6.31 26.16
N TYR A 304 -12.23 7.27 25.24
CA TYR A 304 -13.37 7.91 24.57
C TYR A 304 -13.58 7.29 23.21
N ALA A 305 -14.83 7.11 22.80
CA ALA A 305 -15.16 6.55 21.49
C ALA A 305 -16.38 7.23 20.87
N SER A 306 -16.42 7.30 19.54
CA SER A 306 -17.52 7.86 18.78
C SER A 306 -18.09 6.86 17.76
N SER A 307 -19.31 7.10 17.29
CA SER A 307 -19.95 6.27 16.26
C SER A 307 -20.51 7.09 15.10
N TYR A 308 -20.81 6.43 13.98
CA TYR A 308 -21.55 7.02 12.86
C TYR A 308 -23.00 7.39 13.21
N ALA A 309 -23.51 6.87 14.33
CA ALA A 309 -24.87 7.02 14.78
C ALA A 309 -25.03 8.13 15.83
N GLY A 310 -24.22 9.18 15.83
CA GLY A 310 -24.44 10.36 16.67
C GLY A 310 -24.31 10.08 18.17
N LYS A 311 -23.43 9.15 18.55
CA LYS A 311 -23.20 8.75 19.95
C LYS A 311 -21.74 8.87 20.34
N ILE A 312 -21.52 9.31 21.58
CA ILE A 312 -20.24 9.32 22.27
C ILE A 312 -20.31 8.33 23.44
N TYR A 313 -19.26 7.54 23.59
CA TYR A 313 -19.08 6.57 24.64
C TYR A 313 -17.81 6.88 25.42
N TYR A 314 -17.80 6.49 26.68
CA TYR A 314 -16.57 6.47 27.48
C TYR A 314 -16.46 5.18 28.28
N SER A 315 -15.22 4.74 28.46
CA SER A 315 -14.82 3.63 29.32
C SER A 315 -13.81 4.15 30.34
N THR A 316 -13.79 3.57 31.53
CA THR A 316 -12.78 3.85 32.58
C THR A 316 -12.05 2.59 33.02
N ASN A 317 -12.15 1.51 32.24
CA ASN A 317 -11.57 0.20 32.53
C ASN A 317 -10.93 -0.43 31.28
N GLY A 318 -10.27 0.41 30.48
CA GLY A 318 -9.52 -0.03 29.30
C GLY A 318 -10.40 -0.64 28.21
N GLY A 319 -11.64 -0.18 28.07
CA GLY A 319 -12.57 -0.61 27.03
C GLY A 319 -13.39 -1.87 27.34
N THR A 320 -13.26 -2.44 28.54
CA THR A 320 -13.98 -3.67 28.94
C THR A 320 -15.49 -3.43 29.09
N SER A 321 -15.88 -2.24 29.56
CA SER A 321 -17.27 -1.79 29.55
C SER A 321 -17.38 -0.30 29.22
N TRP A 322 -18.56 0.09 28.72
CA TRP A 322 -18.81 1.40 28.15
C TRP A 322 -20.09 2.02 28.67
N SER A 323 -20.07 3.32 28.88
CA SER A 323 -21.25 4.16 29.13
C SER A 323 -21.46 5.11 27.97
N THR A 324 -22.72 5.36 27.59
CA THR A 324 -23.05 6.39 26.60
C THR A 324 -23.06 7.76 27.27
N ALA A 325 -22.15 8.64 26.86
CA ALA A 325 -22.02 10.00 27.37
C ALA A 325 -22.95 11.00 26.67
N LEU A 326 -23.23 10.76 25.38
CA LEU A 326 -24.09 11.60 24.55
C LEU A 326 -24.77 10.74 23.48
N ASP A 327 -26.06 10.96 23.25
CA ASP A 327 -26.82 10.38 22.14
C ASP A 327 -27.71 11.46 21.51
N VAL A 328 -27.33 11.91 20.32
CA VAL A 328 -28.06 12.94 19.55
C VAL A 328 -28.60 12.38 18.23
N TYR A 329 -28.64 11.06 18.08
CA TYR A 329 -29.03 10.42 16.81
C TYR A 329 -30.45 10.78 16.39
N SER A 330 -31.39 10.66 17.32
CA SER A 330 -32.81 10.94 17.13
C SER A 330 -33.07 12.43 16.89
N ALA A 331 -32.18 13.30 17.37
CA ALA A 331 -32.20 14.73 17.12
C ALA A 331 -31.52 15.13 15.79
N GLY A 332 -30.99 14.16 15.03
CA GLY A 332 -30.41 14.39 13.70
C GLY A 332 -28.88 14.34 13.63
N GLY A 333 -28.18 14.11 14.74
CA GLY A 333 -26.72 13.93 14.76
C GLY A 333 -26.28 12.61 14.11
N ARG A 334 -25.09 12.62 13.48
CA ARG A 334 -24.52 11.52 12.66
C ARG A 334 -23.06 11.27 13.03
N ARG A 335 -22.11 11.29 12.08
CA ARG A 335 -20.67 11.05 12.34
C ARG A 335 -20.16 12.03 13.40
N ILE A 336 -19.31 11.53 14.29
CA ILE A 336 -18.64 12.30 15.34
C ILE A 336 -17.14 11.99 15.31
N GLU A 337 -16.30 13.02 15.38
CA GLU A 337 -14.87 12.91 15.66
C GLU A 337 -14.57 13.56 17.01
N ILE A 338 -13.57 13.07 17.74
CA ILE A 338 -13.25 13.48 19.11
C ILE A 338 -11.81 14.00 19.19
N ALA A 339 -11.60 15.06 19.98
CA ALA A 339 -10.26 15.52 20.34
C ALA A 339 -10.10 15.70 21.85
N VAL A 340 -8.89 15.48 22.33
CA VAL A 340 -8.45 15.66 23.71
C VAL A 340 -7.20 16.53 23.74
N SER A 341 -6.91 17.18 24.87
CA SER A 341 -5.71 18.00 25.05
C SER A 341 -4.96 17.58 26.32
N ALA A 342 -3.64 17.43 26.22
CA ALA A 342 -2.79 17.15 27.37
C ALA A 342 -2.68 18.34 28.34
N ASN A 343 -2.96 19.56 27.87
CA ASN A 343 -2.97 20.77 28.69
C ASN A 343 -4.15 20.78 29.68
N GLU A 344 -5.30 20.25 29.29
CA GLU A 344 -6.46 20.03 30.16
C GLU A 344 -7.00 18.61 29.99
N PRO A 345 -6.41 17.59 30.64
CA PRO A 345 -6.72 16.18 30.42
C PRO A 345 -8.17 15.75 30.70
N THR A 346 -8.95 16.60 31.38
CA THR A 346 -10.37 16.34 31.66
C THR A 346 -11.30 16.84 30.54
N TRP A 347 -10.76 17.58 29.57
CA TRP A 347 -11.53 18.16 28.47
C TRP A 347 -11.60 17.21 27.28
N VAL A 348 -12.80 17.09 26.72
CA VAL A 348 -13.06 16.31 25.50
C VAL A 348 -13.92 17.14 24.57
N TYR A 349 -13.44 17.39 23.36
CA TYR A 349 -14.21 18.06 22.30
C TYR A 349 -14.82 17.02 21.38
N ALA A 350 -16.03 17.27 20.91
CA ALA A 350 -16.72 16.43 19.94
C ALA A 350 -17.31 17.29 18.81
N LEU A 351 -16.91 16.98 17.58
CA LEU A 351 -17.42 17.60 16.36
C LEU A 351 -18.49 16.69 15.75
N ILE A 352 -19.73 17.17 15.66
CA ILE A 352 -20.86 16.35 15.24
C ILE A 352 -21.42 16.86 13.91
N ALA A 353 -21.58 15.95 12.95
CA ALA A 353 -22.28 16.21 11.70
C ALA A 353 -23.77 15.89 11.80
N ASN A 354 -24.60 16.54 10.98
CA ASN A 354 -26.03 16.23 10.84
C ASN A 354 -26.31 15.31 9.64
N SER A 355 -27.58 14.97 9.39
CA SER A 355 -28.00 14.15 8.24
C SER A 355 -27.74 14.77 6.86
N SER A 356 -27.55 16.08 6.78
CA SER A 356 -27.14 16.79 5.56
C SER A 356 -25.62 16.88 5.44
N ASN A 357 -24.88 16.21 6.34
CA ASN A 357 -23.42 16.23 6.45
C ASN A 357 -22.83 17.62 6.68
N ALA A 358 -23.66 18.55 7.16
CA ALA A 358 -23.28 19.85 7.66
C ALA A 358 -23.06 19.79 9.17
N LEU A 359 -22.58 20.87 9.78
CA LEU A 359 -22.42 20.97 11.22
C LEU A 359 -23.77 20.73 11.94
N TYR A 360 -23.80 19.76 12.86
CA TYR A 360 -24.87 19.63 13.85
C TYR A 360 -24.57 20.50 15.07
N GLY A 361 -23.35 20.38 15.57
CA GLY A 361 -22.85 21.18 16.68
C GLY A 361 -21.49 20.68 17.18
N ILE A 362 -20.85 21.52 17.98
CA ILE A 362 -19.61 21.23 18.68
C ILE A 362 -19.94 21.15 20.16
N TYR A 363 -19.53 20.04 20.77
CA TYR A 363 -19.78 19.74 22.18
C TYR A 363 -18.46 19.67 22.92
N LYS A 364 -18.50 20.01 24.21
CA LYS A 364 -17.36 19.96 25.12
C LYS A 364 -17.77 19.25 26.41
N SER A 365 -16.92 18.33 26.85
CA SER A 365 -16.92 17.80 28.21
C SER A 365 -15.78 18.44 28.99
N THR A 366 -15.98 18.72 30.27
CA THR A 366 -14.95 19.17 31.21
C THR A 366 -14.82 18.23 32.41
N ASN A 367 -15.38 17.02 32.30
CA ASN A 367 -15.43 16.02 33.35
C ASN A 367 -15.05 14.63 32.81
N SER A 368 -14.00 14.59 32.00
CA SER A 368 -13.43 13.36 31.43
C SER A 368 -14.46 12.54 30.65
N GLY A 369 -15.26 13.20 29.80
CA GLY A 369 -16.21 12.54 28.89
C GLY A 369 -17.49 12.04 29.56
N ALA A 370 -17.71 12.27 30.85
CA ALA A 370 -18.92 11.78 31.54
C ALA A 370 -20.20 12.49 31.07
N THR A 371 -20.14 13.81 30.84
CA THR A 371 -21.23 14.59 30.24
C THR A 371 -20.70 15.63 29.25
N PHE A 372 -21.50 15.98 28.25
CA PHE A 372 -21.18 16.95 27.21
C PHE A 372 -22.17 18.10 27.18
N SER A 373 -21.66 19.31 26.97
CA SER A 373 -22.45 20.53 26.75
C SER A 373 -22.21 21.07 25.35
N LEU A 374 -23.26 21.56 24.69
CA LEU A 374 -23.14 22.24 23.41
C LEU A 374 -22.41 23.58 23.59
N VAL A 375 -21.36 23.83 22.80
CA VAL A 375 -20.62 25.10 22.80
C VAL A 375 -20.83 25.91 21.53
N PHE A 376 -21.13 25.26 20.39
CA PHE A 376 -21.36 25.98 19.12
C PHE A 376 -22.28 25.22 18.15
N ASN A 377 -23.20 25.92 17.48
CA ASN A 377 -24.02 25.38 16.38
C ASN A 377 -24.60 26.45 15.43
N SER A 378 -24.00 27.65 15.38
CA SER A 378 -24.66 28.81 14.75
C SER A 378 -24.40 28.96 13.23
N SER A 379 -23.27 28.47 12.73
CA SER A 379 -22.90 28.49 11.30
C SER A 379 -22.32 27.15 10.86
N ASN A 380 -22.44 26.82 9.57
CA ASN A 380 -21.95 25.54 9.06
C ASN A 380 -20.52 25.65 8.56
N MET A 381 -19.58 25.25 9.41
CA MET A 381 -18.14 25.26 9.11
C MET A 381 -17.66 24.02 8.33
N LEU A 382 -18.54 23.05 8.06
CA LEU A 382 -18.20 21.80 7.36
C LEU A 382 -18.53 21.84 5.86
N GLY A 383 -18.79 23.03 5.31
CA GLY A 383 -19.17 23.25 3.91
C GLY A 383 -18.17 24.11 3.13
N TRP A 384 -18.51 24.42 1.87
CA TRP A 384 -17.60 25.06 0.90
C TRP A 384 -17.35 26.55 1.13
N TYR A 385 -18.24 27.25 1.83
CA TYR A 385 -18.22 28.72 1.93
C TYR A 385 -17.42 29.20 3.13
N CYS A 386 -16.63 30.25 2.93
CA CYS A 386 -15.74 30.81 3.95
C CYS A 386 -16.44 31.61 5.06
N ASP A 387 -17.74 31.88 4.91
CA ASP A 387 -18.58 32.56 5.91
C ASP A 387 -19.49 31.60 6.69
N GLY A 388 -19.43 30.31 6.38
CA GLY A 388 -20.25 29.27 7.01
C GLY A 388 -21.74 29.34 6.64
N SER A 389 -22.11 30.03 5.55
CA SER A 389 -23.50 30.19 5.08
C SER A 389 -24.10 28.96 4.41
N GLY A 390 -23.29 27.95 4.10
CA GLY A 390 -23.75 26.72 3.45
C GLY A 390 -24.71 25.92 4.33
N THR A 391 -25.68 25.24 3.74
CA THR A 391 -26.66 24.43 4.49
C THR A 391 -26.38 22.93 4.45
N THR A 392 -25.39 22.51 3.65
CA THR A 392 -24.96 21.12 3.47
C THR A 392 -23.44 21.03 3.57
N GLY A 393 -22.91 19.81 3.72
CA GLY A 393 -21.48 19.55 3.73
C GLY A 393 -21.13 18.16 3.23
N GLN A 394 -19.92 17.70 3.54
CA GLN A 394 -19.39 16.41 3.13
C GLN A 394 -18.95 15.52 4.31
N ALA A 395 -19.25 15.88 5.56
CA ALA A 395 -18.74 15.25 6.78
C ALA A 395 -18.88 13.72 6.94
N TRP A 396 -19.60 13.03 6.06
CA TRP A 396 -19.54 11.57 5.95
C TRP A 396 -18.23 11.06 5.35
N TYR A 397 -17.50 11.93 4.63
CA TYR A 397 -16.25 11.75 3.92
C TYR A 397 -15.11 12.49 4.65
N ASP A 398 -15.24 13.81 4.82
CA ASP A 398 -14.21 14.70 5.39
C ASP A 398 -14.64 15.24 6.76
N LEU A 399 -14.11 14.66 7.83
CA LEU A 399 -14.34 15.18 9.18
C LEU A 399 -13.09 15.02 10.02
N ALA A 400 -12.57 16.13 10.53
CA ALA A 400 -11.38 16.13 11.37
C ALA A 400 -11.52 17.13 12.51
N ILE A 401 -10.91 16.83 13.66
CA ILE A 401 -10.79 17.72 14.81
C ILE A 401 -9.46 17.47 15.52
N ALA A 402 -8.82 18.52 16.02
CA ALA A 402 -7.65 18.42 16.87
C ALA A 402 -7.66 19.55 17.92
N ALA A 403 -7.30 19.22 19.16
CA ALA A 403 -7.09 20.17 20.23
C ALA A 403 -5.59 20.26 20.55
N ASP A 404 -5.06 21.47 20.70
CA ASP A 404 -3.62 21.70 20.91
C ASP A 404 -3.18 21.06 22.24
N PRO A 405 -2.15 20.19 22.24
CA PRO A 405 -1.66 19.56 23.46
C PRO A 405 -1.08 20.56 24.48
N ASN A 406 -0.71 21.77 24.06
CA ASN A 406 -0.12 22.81 24.91
C ASN A 406 -1.09 23.95 25.26
N ASN A 407 -2.27 23.98 24.66
CA ASN A 407 -3.30 24.99 24.96
C ASN A 407 -4.70 24.43 24.65
N ALA A 408 -5.43 24.00 25.68
CA ALA A 408 -6.72 23.33 25.49
C ALA A 408 -7.84 24.22 24.92
N ASP A 409 -7.65 25.54 24.86
CA ASP A 409 -8.59 26.47 24.21
C ASP A 409 -8.38 26.56 22.69
N ASN A 410 -7.20 26.17 22.19
CA ASN A 410 -6.89 26.12 20.76
C ASN A 410 -7.42 24.82 20.15
N VAL A 411 -8.47 24.93 19.32
CA VAL A 411 -9.09 23.78 18.65
C VAL A 411 -9.25 24.06 17.17
N PHE A 412 -8.85 23.10 16.34
CA PHE A 412 -9.05 23.12 14.90
C PHE A 412 -10.08 22.07 14.48
N ILE A 413 -10.89 22.41 13.49
CA ILE A 413 -11.82 21.47 12.83
C ILE A 413 -11.63 21.54 11.32
N GLY A 414 -11.86 20.40 10.67
CA GLY A 414 -11.81 20.23 9.23
C GLY A 414 -13.10 19.61 8.67
N GLY A 415 -13.53 20.15 7.54
CA GLY A 415 -14.49 19.53 6.61
C GLY A 415 -13.96 19.80 5.19
N VAL A 416 -14.69 20.55 4.37
CA VAL A 416 -14.11 21.06 3.11
C VAL A 416 -12.99 22.09 3.36
N ASN A 417 -13.13 22.87 4.42
CA ASN A 417 -12.23 23.95 4.84
C ASN A 417 -11.79 23.74 6.30
N THR A 418 -10.79 24.51 6.75
CA THR A 418 -10.28 24.43 8.13
C THR A 418 -10.59 25.69 8.94
N TRP A 419 -11.14 25.48 10.13
CA TRP A 419 -11.53 26.54 11.07
C TRP A 419 -10.86 26.34 12.42
N LYS A 420 -10.64 27.44 13.14
CA LYS A 420 -9.98 27.48 14.43
C LYS A 420 -10.79 28.26 15.47
N SER A 421 -10.77 27.77 16.69
CA SER A 421 -11.15 28.48 17.91
C SER A 421 -9.93 28.69 18.80
N ASP A 422 -9.84 29.87 19.44
CA ASP A 422 -8.84 30.22 20.46
C ASP A 422 -9.49 30.38 21.86
N ASP A 423 -10.76 29.98 22.03
CA ASP A 423 -11.56 30.20 23.24
C ASP A 423 -12.35 28.95 23.67
N GLY A 424 -11.80 27.78 23.35
CA GLY A 424 -12.36 26.50 23.76
C GLY A 424 -13.68 26.16 23.06
N GLY A 425 -13.82 26.59 21.80
CA GLY A 425 -14.90 26.24 20.89
C GLY A 425 -16.08 27.20 20.85
N SER A 426 -15.99 28.37 21.50
CA SER A 426 -17.11 29.33 21.58
C SER A 426 -17.20 30.22 20.34
N THR A 427 -16.07 30.66 19.81
CA THR A 427 -15.96 31.43 18.57
C THR A 427 -14.99 30.76 17.60
N TRP A 428 -15.21 30.99 16.30
CA TRP A 428 -14.49 30.31 15.23
C TRP A 428 -14.12 31.25 14.09
N THR A 429 -12.93 31.04 13.54
CA THR A 429 -12.40 31.78 12.38
C THR A 429 -11.87 30.80 11.35
N ILE A 430 -12.08 31.08 10.06
CA ILE A 430 -11.50 30.28 8.99
C ILE A 430 -9.99 30.53 8.92
N THR A 431 -9.22 29.47 8.63
CA THR A 431 -7.75 29.54 8.56
C THR A 431 -7.22 29.17 7.18
N ASN A 432 -7.87 28.22 6.52
CA ASN A 432 -7.63 27.92 5.11
C ASN A 432 -8.93 27.64 4.35
N MET A 433 -8.88 27.80 3.03
CA MET A 433 -9.99 27.51 2.12
C MET A 433 -9.49 26.75 0.89
N TRP A 434 -10.31 25.84 0.37
CA TRP A 434 -10.03 25.08 -0.86
C TRP A 434 -9.80 25.91 -2.13
N SER A 435 -10.14 27.19 -2.11
CA SER A 435 -9.96 28.11 -3.23
C SER A 435 -9.51 29.48 -2.76
N GLY A 436 -8.81 30.22 -3.62
CA GLY A 436 -8.40 31.62 -3.39
C GLY A 436 -9.55 32.64 -3.36
N THR A 437 -10.82 32.20 -3.33
CA THR A 437 -11.99 33.10 -3.38
C THR A 437 -12.32 33.78 -2.04
N CYS A 438 -11.62 33.41 -0.97
CA CYS A 438 -11.81 33.97 0.38
C CYS A 438 -11.32 35.42 0.57
N SER A 439 -11.00 36.15 -0.51
CA SER A 439 -10.57 37.56 -0.48
C SER A 439 -9.43 37.86 0.52
N GLY A 440 -8.49 36.92 0.70
CA GLY A 440 -7.36 37.04 1.61
C GLY A 440 -7.65 36.74 3.09
N ALA A 441 -8.88 36.37 3.45
CA ALA A 441 -9.22 36.00 4.83
C ALA A 441 -8.73 34.60 5.22
N ALA A 442 -8.28 33.78 4.25
CA ALA A 442 -7.75 32.45 4.48
C ALA A 442 -6.71 32.09 3.41
N THR A 443 -5.72 31.28 3.78
CA THR A 443 -4.73 30.72 2.84
C THR A 443 -5.41 29.69 1.93
N GLU A 444 -5.04 29.64 0.66
CA GLU A 444 -5.53 28.57 -0.23
C GLU A 444 -4.85 27.24 0.15
N VAL A 445 -5.63 26.21 0.45
CA VAL A 445 -5.19 24.84 0.77
C VAL A 445 -6.24 23.87 0.27
N HIS A 446 -5.84 22.81 -0.43
CA HIS A 446 -6.73 21.84 -1.09
C HIS A 446 -7.94 21.40 -0.24
N ALA A 447 -9.07 21.14 -0.91
CA ALA A 447 -10.32 20.71 -0.30
C ALA A 447 -10.20 19.37 0.48
N ASP A 448 -11.23 19.12 1.29
CA ASP A 448 -11.58 17.84 1.91
C ASP A 448 -10.53 17.35 2.92
N LYS A 449 -10.72 17.71 4.20
CA LYS A 449 -9.80 17.45 5.31
C LYS A 449 -10.12 16.11 5.97
N HIS A 450 -9.20 15.15 5.86
CA HIS A 450 -9.38 13.79 6.37
C HIS A 450 -8.80 13.59 7.75
N TYR A 451 -7.74 14.34 8.09
CA TYR A 451 -7.09 14.19 9.38
C TYR A 451 -6.32 15.43 9.82
N LEU A 452 -6.34 15.70 11.14
CA LEU A 452 -5.61 16.77 11.79
C LEU A 452 -4.83 16.17 12.97
N ALA A 453 -3.54 16.47 13.08
CA ALA A 453 -2.72 15.98 14.18
C ALA A 453 -1.63 16.98 14.58
N TYR A 454 -1.49 17.20 15.88
CA TYR A 454 -0.38 17.96 16.43
C TYR A 454 0.88 17.10 16.51
N GLN A 455 2.01 17.68 16.13
CA GLN A 455 3.31 17.05 16.26
C GLN A 455 3.75 16.95 17.73
N ASN A 456 4.39 15.83 18.10
CA ASN A 456 4.72 15.46 19.47
C ASN A 456 5.29 16.62 20.31
N SER A 457 4.61 16.93 21.43
CA SER A 457 4.98 17.98 22.38
C SER A 457 5.10 19.41 21.80
N THR A 458 4.46 19.68 20.65
CA THR A 458 4.47 21.00 20.01
C THR A 458 3.05 21.49 19.69
N SER A 459 2.93 22.77 19.36
CA SER A 459 1.71 23.36 18.77
C SER A 459 1.77 23.43 17.24
N ASN A 460 2.65 22.66 16.60
CA ASN A 460 2.67 22.52 15.15
C ASN A 460 1.57 21.56 14.72
N LEU A 461 0.68 21.99 13.84
CA LEU A 461 -0.45 21.20 13.36
C LEU A 461 -0.19 20.74 11.92
N PHE A 462 -0.44 19.46 11.67
CA PHE A 462 -0.44 18.86 10.34
C PHE A 462 -1.87 18.55 9.90
N GLU A 463 -2.11 18.69 8.60
CA GLU A 463 -3.39 18.47 7.94
C GLU A 463 -3.21 17.53 6.74
N CYS A 464 -3.93 16.41 6.76
CA CYS A 464 -4.06 15.51 5.62
C CYS A 464 -5.34 15.85 4.85
N ASN A 465 -5.24 16.06 3.54
CA ASN A 465 -6.36 16.36 2.67
C ASN A 465 -6.21 15.66 1.29
N ASP A 466 -7.15 15.90 0.38
CA ASP A 466 -7.15 15.31 -0.98
C ASP A 466 -5.96 15.74 -1.86
N GLY A 467 -5.25 16.80 -1.45
CA GLY A 467 -4.10 17.33 -2.17
C GLY A 467 -2.74 17.02 -1.56
N GLY A 468 -2.68 16.43 -0.36
CA GLY A 468 -1.43 16.01 0.28
C GLY A 468 -1.34 16.42 1.75
N LEU A 469 -0.11 16.68 2.20
CA LEU A 469 0.21 17.01 3.60
C LEU A 469 0.55 18.48 3.74
N TYR A 470 -0.17 19.17 4.63
CA TYR A 470 0.07 20.56 4.98
C TYR A 470 0.46 20.71 6.44
N LYS A 471 1.20 21.77 6.75
CA LYS A 471 1.66 22.11 8.09
C LYS A 471 1.44 23.59 8.39
N THR A 472 1.02 23.89 9.62
CA THR A 472 1.09 25.24 10.19
C THR A 472 1.94 25.23 11.47
N THR A 473 2.71 26.30 11.67
CA THR A 473 3.59 26.50 12.85
C THR A 473 3.27 27.80 13.60
N ASP A 474 2.26 28.52 13.14
CA ASP A 474 1.87 29.85 13.61
C ASP A 474 0.37 29.92 13.91
N ASN A 475 -0.17 28.80 14.42
CA ASN A 475 -1.56 28.67 14.87
C ASN A 475 -2.58 29.02 13.76
N GLY A 476 -2.32 28.52 12.54
CA GLY A 476 -3.23 28.58 11.40
C GLY A 476 -3.15 29.85 10.56
N ALA A 477 -2.20 30.76 10.83
CA ALA A 477 -2.04 31.98 10.05
C ALA A 477 -1.46 31.69 8.66
N ASN A 478 -0.49 30.77 8.57
CA ASN A 478 0.08 30.29 7.31
C ASN A 478 0.09 28.77 7.24
N TRP A 479 -0.02 28.25 6.01
CA TRP A 479 -0.02 26.82 5.70
C TRP A 479 1.02 26.51 4.63
N LEU A 480 1.86 25.51 4.89
CA LEU A 480 2.91 25.05 3.99
C LEU A 480 2.61 23.63 3.54
N HIS A 481 2.69 23.37 2.23
CA HIS A 481 2.69 22.01 1.71
C HIS A 481 4.05 21.35 2.00
N VAL A 482 4.03 20.18 2.66
CA VAL A 482 5.23 19.43 3.09
C VAL A 482 5.26 18.01 2.50
N GLY A 483 4.44 17.74 1.47
CA GLY A 483 4.34 16.45 0.80
C GLY A 483 5.10 16.34 -0.53
N ASN A 484 5.97 17.30 -0.89
CA ASN A 484 6.75 17.18 -2.13
C ASN A 484 7.73 16.00 -2.00
N GLY A 485 7.69 15.09 -2.96
CA GLY A 485 8.32 13.77 -2.95
C GLY A 485 7.30 12.63 -2.93
N LEU A 486 6.05 12.89 -2.50
CA LEU A 486 4.99 11.88 -2.48
C LEU A 486 4.42 11.62 -3.87
N GLU A 487 4.39 10.35 -4.28
CA GLU A 487 3.82 9.88 -5.54
C GLU A 487 2.54 9.10 -5.26
N ILE A 488 1.45 9.85 -5.04
CA ILE A 488 0.18 9.30 -4.50
C ILE A 488 -1.05 9.57 -5.39
N SER A 489 -0.81 10.02 -6.63
CA SER A 489 -1.87 10.36 -7.59
C SER A 489 -2.61 9.13 -8.11
N GLN A 490 -3.94 9.24 -8.24
CA GLN A 490 -4.82 8.22 -8.81
C GLN A 490 -5.26 8.63 -10.22
N MET A 491 -4.72 7.99 -11.26
CA MET A 491 -4.92 8.39 -12.66
C MET A 491 -5.99 7.54 -13.36
N TYR A 492 -6.95 8.17 -14.04
CA TYR A 492 -7.96 7.49 -14.86
C TYR A 492 -7.43 7.06 -16.23
N ARG A 493 -6.81 7.99 -16.96
CA ARG A 493 -6.32 7.85 -18.35
C ARG A 493 -5.11 8.76 -18.58
N LEU A 494 -4.38 8.51 -19.66
CA LEU A 494 -3.21 9.30 -20.04
C LEU A 494 -3.09 9.59 -21.55
N GLY A 495 -2.54 10.75 -21.87
CA GLY A 495 -2.10 11.16 -23.20
C GLY A 495 -0.58 11.34 -23.25
N VAL A 496 0.03 10.94 -24.36
CA VAL A 496 1.48 11.01 -24.60
C VAL A 496 1.72 11.75 -25.91
N ALA A 497 2.54 12.80 -25.87
CA ALA A 497 2.98 13.47 -27.09
C ALA A 497 3.86 12.52 -27.91
N GLN A 498 3.71 12.52 -29.23
CA GLN A 498 4.60 11.76 -30.14
C GLN A 498 5.72 12.62 -30.71
N THR A 499 5.63 13.94 -30.58
CA THR A 499 6.62 14.91 -31.06
C THR A 499 7.73 15.20 -30.04
N THR A 500 7.51 14.87 -28.76
CA THR A 500 8.47 15.06 -27.68
C THR A 500 8.21 14.05 -26.56
N SER A 501 9.28 13.48 -26.00
CA SER A 501 9.16 12.50 -24.92
C SER A 501 8.66 13.11 -23.62
N ASN A 502 8.88 14.41 -23.39
CA ASN A 502 8.64 15.01 -22.08
C ASN A 502 7.18 15.39 -21.82
N ASP A 503 6.37 15.54 -22.87
CA ASP A 503 5.02 16.05 -22.75
C ASP A 503 4.01 14.90 -22.58
N VAL A 504 3.35 14.91 -21.42
CA VAL A 504 2.26 13.99 -21.10
C VAL A 504 1.12 14.73 -20.43
N ILE A 505 -0.07 14.17 -20.51
CA ILE A 505 -1.26 14.66 -19.82
C ILE A 505 -1.96 13.48 -19.16
N ALA A 506 -2.54 13.70 -17.98
CA ALA A 506 -3.24 12.66 -17.24
C ALA A 506 -4.48 13.25 -16.56
N GLY A 507 -5.58 12.49 -16.58
CA GLY A 507 -6.75 12.78 -15.76
C GLY A 507 -6.64 12.10 -14.41
N LEU A 508 -6.77 12.86 -13.31
CA LEU A 508 -6.61 12.38 -11.94
C LEU A 508 -7.91 12.51 -11.15
N GLN A 509 -8.09 11.59 -10.21
CA GLN A 509 -9.15 11.68 -9.21
C GLN A 509 -8.90 12.84 -8.24
N ASP A 510 -9.94 13.65 -7.98
CA ASP A 510 -9.98 14.79 -7.06
C ASP A 510 -8.95 15.91 -7.32
N ASN A 511 -7.95 15.67 -8.18
CA ASN A 511 -6.78 16.50 -8.45
C ASN A 511 -6.72 16.97 -9.92
N GLY A 512 -7.87 16.97 -10.61
CA GLY A 512 -8.04 17.52 -11.95
C GLY A 512 -7.31 16.77 -13.06
N THR A 513 -7.20 17.41 -14.21
CA THR A 513 -6.29 17.01 -15.29
C THR A 513 -4.98 17.76 -15.10
N LYS A 514 -3.86 17.03 -15.11
CA LYS A 514 -2.52 17.59 -15.04
C LYS A 514 -1.75 17.30 -16.32
N ALA A 515 -0.93 18.26 -16.75
CA ALA A 515 -0.01 18.10 -17.86
C ALA A 515 1.43 18.27 -17.36
N ARG A 516 2.31 17.35 -17.74
CA ARG A 516 3.75 17.53 -17.67
C ARG A 516 4.19 18.13 -18.98
N LEU A 517 4.65 19.37 -18.98
CA LEU A 517 5.06 20.09 -20.18
C LEU A 517 6.52 20.49 -20.02
N SER A 518 7.36 20.13 -20.99
CA SER A 518 8.82 20.33 -20.93
C SER A 518 9.45 19.80 -19.63
N GLY A 519 8.89 18.73 -19.07
CA GLY A 519 9.39 18.08 -17.86
C GLY A 519 8.71 18.51 -16.55
N THR A 520 7.88 19.54 -16.54
CA THR A 520 7.25 20.09 -15.33
C THR A 520 5.75 19.84 -15.29
N TRP A 521 5.27 19.27 -14.19
CA TRP A 521 3.83 19.06 -13.95
C TRP A 521 3.10 20.35 -13.60
N SER A 522 1.89 20.50 -14.15
CA SER A 522 0.99 21.63 -13.92
C SER A 522 -0.47 21.18 -14.00
N ASP A 523 -1.34 21.83 -13.22
CA ASP A 523 -2.79 21.65 -13.31
C ASP A 523 -3.36 22.41 -14.50
N VAL A 524 -4.23 21.77 -15.28
CA VAL A 524 -4.78 22.36 -16.51
C VAL A 524 -6.30 22.35 -16.57
N ILE A 525 -6.97 21.42 -15.90
CA ILE A 525 -8.43 21.38 -15.72
C ILE A 525 -8.73 20.96 -14.28
N GLY A 526 -9.63 21.64 -13.58
CA GLY A 526 -10.01 21.29 -12.21
C GLY A 526 -11.04 20.15 -12.11
N GLY A 527 -11.32 19.70 -10.89
CA GLY A 527 -12.30 18.65 -10.60
C GLY A 527 -11.68 17.25 -10.60
N ASP A 528 -12.37 16.26 -11.16
CA ASP A 528 -11.76 14.96 -11.50
C ASP A 528 -11.40 15.05 -12.97
N GLY A 529 -10.14 14.80 -13.33
CA GLY A 529 -9.72 14.68 -14.72
C GLY A 529 -10.03 13.29 -15.25
N MET A 530 -10.65 13.19 -16.43
CA MET A 530 -11.05 11.91 -17.04
C MET A 530 -10.12 11.50 -18.17
N ASP A 531 -10.63 11.34 -19.39
CA ASP A 531 -9.82 11.03 -20.56
C ASP A 531 -9.06 12.26 -21.06
N CYS A 532 -7.92 12.04 -21.71
CA CYS A 532 -7.07 13.11 -22.22
C CYS A 532 -6.14 12.61 -23.35
N MET A 533 -5.80 13.51 -24.26
CA MET A 533 -5.00 13.18 -25.44
C MET A 533 -4.18 14.38 -25.92
N ILE A 534 -3.02 14.10 -26.51
CA ILE A 534 -2.15 15.08 -27.16
C ILE A 534 -2.14 14.76 -28.66
N ASP A 535 -2.26 15.78 -29.51
CA ASP A 535 -2.19 15.62 -30.95
C ASP A 535 -0.81 15.09 -31.37
N TYR A 536 -0.80 13.96 -32.10
CA TYR A 536 0.42 13.25 -32.47
C TYR A 536 1.31 14.02 -33.45
N THR A 537 0.83 15.11 -34.05
CA THR A 537 1.62 15.98 -34.95
C THR A 537 2.03 17.30 -34.32
N ASN A 538 1.41 17.69 -33.20
CA ASN A 538 1.62 18.99 -32.58
C ASN A 538 1.25 18.97 -31.09
N GLU A 539 2.25 18.92 -30.23
CA GLU A 539 2.10 18.91 -28.77
C GLU A 539 1.31 20.10 -28.21
N ASN A 540 1.23 21.23 -28.95
CA ASN A 540 0.46 22.39 -28.52
C ASN A 540 -1.05 22.15 -28.53
N VAL A 541 -1.53 21.19 -29.33
CA VAL A 541 -2.95 20.84 -29.41
C VAL A 541 -3.22 19.66 -28.47
N GLN A 542 -3.94 19.92 -27.39
CA GLN A 542 -4.24 18.92 -26.38
C GLN A 542 -5.71 18.98 -25.98
N TYR A 543 -6.20 17.87 -25.45
CA TYR A 543 -7.57 17.69 -25.06
C TYR A 543 -7.61 17.04 -23.69
N GLY A 544 -8.57 17.47 -22.87
CA GLY A 544 -8.76 16.92 -21.54
C GLY A 544 -10.22 17.02 -21.13
N GLU A 545 -10.65 16.03 -20.37
CA GLU A 545 -12.00 15.94 -19.84
C GLU A 545 -12.06 16.20 -18.34
N SER A 546 -13.17 16.79 -17.90
CA SER A 546 -13.70 16.62 -16.55
C SER A 546 -14.93 15.70 -16.58
N GLN A 547 -15.49 15.39 -15.41
CA GLN A 547 -16.56 14.40 -15.22
C GLN A 547 -17.65 14.45 -16.31
N ASN A 548 -18.12 13.28 -16.77
CA ASN A 548 -19.27 13.13 -17.66
C ASN A 548 -19.10 13.86 -19.01
N GLY A 549 -17.92 13.75 -19.62
CA GLY A 549 -17.64 14.20 -20.99
C GLY A 549 -17.62 15.73 -21.17
N ASN A 550 -17.29 16.47 -20.11
CA ASN A 550 -17.02 17.90 -20.23
C ASN A 550 -15.60 18.09 -20.79
N LEU A 551 -15.54 18.25 -22.10
CA LEU A 551 -14.34 18.17 -22.93
C LEU A 551 -13.83 19.57 -23.25
N GLN A 552 -12.54 19.77 -23.01
CA GLN A 552 -11.81 21.00 -23.27
C GLN A 552 -10.68 20.74 -24.28
N ARG A 553 -10.33 21.78 -25.04
CA ARG A 553 -9.20 21.76 -25.98
C ARG A 553 -8.32 22.99 -25.75
N THR A 554 -7.00 22.80 -25.80
CA THR A 554 -6.02 23.86 -25.96
C THR A 554 -5.32 23.77 -27.32
N THR A 555 -4.74 24.87 -27.77
CA THR A 555 -3.89 24.95 -28.97
C THR A 555 -2.55 25.64 -28.67
N ASN A 556 -2.24 25.85 -27.39
CA ASN A 556 -1.10 26.61 -26.91
C ASN A 556 -0.66 26.17 -25.50
N HIS A 557 -0.54 24.85 -25.28
CA HIS A 557 -0.02 24.32 -24.01
C HIS A 557 -0.75 24.85 -22.78
N TRP A 558 -2.08 24.86 -22.83
CA TRP A 558 -2.97 25.27 -21.74
C TRP A 558 -2.82 26.71 -21.26
N ALA A 559 -2.06 27.56 -21.96
CA ALA A 559 -2.09 29.01 -21.73
C ALA A 559 -3.50 29.60 -21.95
N SER A 560 -4.28 28.94 -22.81
CA SER A 560 -5.73 29.12 -22.93
C SER A 560 -6.40 27.82 -23.37
N TYR A 561 -7.70 27.68 -23.10
CA TYR A 561 -8.48 26.52 -23.56
C TYR A 561 -9.91 26.92 -23.93
N SER A 562 -10.63 26.03 -24.60
CA SER A 562 -12.03 26.21 -25.00
C SER A 562 -12.82 24.93 -24.77
N GLY A 563 -14.06 25.07 -24.30
CA GLY A 563 -15.00 23.96 -24.19
C GLY A 563 -15.49 23.52 -25.57
N ILE A 564 -15.42 22.23 -25.84
CA ILE A 564 -15.78 21.65 -27.15
C ILE A 564 -16.88 20.59 -27.05
N SER A 565 -17.59 20.48 -25.91
CA SER A 565 -18.73 19.55 -25.77
C SER A 565 -20.02 20.03 -26.46
N SER A 566 -20.05 21.24 -27.03
CA SER A 566 -21.26 21.79 -27.67
C SER A 566 -21.64 20.96 -28.90
N GLY A 567 -22.87 20.43 -28.93
CA GLY A 567 -23.35 19.53 -29.99
C GLY A 567 -23.30 18.04 -29.63
N LEU A 568 -22.63 17.68 -28.53
CA LEU A 568 -22.71 16.32 -27.96
C LEU A 568 -23.99 16.17 -27.13
N SER A 569 -24.88 15.29 -27.58
CA SER A 569 -26.13 14.93 -26.88
C SER A 569 -26.07 13.50 -26.32
N GLY A 570 -27.07 13.12 -25.52
CA GLY A 570 -27.14 11.80 -24.88
C GLY A 570 -26.34 11.70 -23.58
N THR A 571 -26.43 10.53 -22.95
CA THR A 571 -25.81 10.25 -21.65
C THR A 571 -24.37 9.77 -21.82
N PRO A 572 -23.36 10.55 -21.39
CA PRO A 572 -21.96 10.14 -21.42
C PRO A 572 -21.67 9.12 -20.31
N TYR A 573 -20.66 8.29 -20.54
CA TYR A 573 -20.06 7.48 -19.47
C TYR A 573 -19.23 8.37 -18.53
N TRP A 574 -18.85 7.85 -17.34
CA TRP A 574 -18.09 8.59 -16.33
C TRP A 574 -16.76 9.13 -16.89
N VAL A 575 -16.02 8.27 -17.59
CA VAL A 575 -14.86 8.58 -18.43
C VAL A 575 -15.31 8.44 -19.88
N MET A 576 -15.57 9.54 -20.58
CA MET A 576 -16.13 9.47 -21.94
C MET A 576 -14.99 9.15 -22.91
N PRO A 577 -15.13 8.18 -23.83
CA PRO A 577 -14.05 7.87 -24.75
C PRO A 577 -13.90 8.99 -25.79
N ILE A 578 -12.66 9.46 -25.95
CA ILE A 578 -12.24 10.42 -26.98
C ILE A 578 -11.03 9.89 -27.73
N ASN A 579 -10.99 10.11 -29.05
CA ASN A 579 -9.89 9.64 -29.88
C ASN A 579 -9.59 10.63 -31.00
N ILE A 580 -8.31 10.78 -31.32
CA ILE A 580 -7.85 11.46 -32.53
C ILE A 580 -7.81 10.43 -33.67
N ASP A 581 -8.26 10.82 -34.86
CA ASP A 581 -8.10 9.99 -36.04
C ASP A 581 -6.60 9.79 -36.35
N PRO A 582 -6.10 8.55 -36.41
CA PRO A 582 -4.67 8.26 -36.58
C PRO A 582 -4.11 8.72 -37.93
N ASN A 583 -4.96 9.00 -38.93
CA ASN A 583 -4.53 9.48 -40.25
C ASN A 583 -4.81 10.96 -40.50
N VAL A 584 -5.71 11.58 -39.72
CA VAL A 584 -6.13 12.98 -39.90
C VAL A 584 -6.27 13.65 -38.53
N ASN A 585 -5.19 14.25 -38.04
CA ASN A 585 -5.13 14.83 -36.68
C ASN A 585 -6.19 15.92 -36.39
N THR A 586 -6.73 16.58 -37.43
CA THR A 586 -7.84 17.53 -37.25
C THR A 586 -9.21 16.87 -37.03
N THR A 587 -9.28 15.56 -37.22
CA THR A 587 -10.48 14.75 -37.00
C THR A 587 -10.40 14.08 -35.63
N ILE A 588 -11.44 14.27 -34.83
CA ILE A 588 -11.58 13.62 -33.52
C ILE A 588 -12.96 12.98 -33.38
N TYR A 589 -13.03 11.98 -32.51
CA TYR A 589 -14.23 11.26 -32.16
C TYR A 589 -14.49 11.35 -30.66
N ALA A 590 -15.76 11.40 -30.28
CA ALA A 590 -16.22 11.35 -28.91
C ALA A 590 -17.50 10.51 -28.87
N ALA A 591 -17.76 9.81 -27.76
CA ALA A 591 -18.96 8.99 -27.69
C ALA A 591 -19.73 9.09 -26.36
N THR A 592 -21.03 9.33 -26.45
CA THR A 592 -21.99 9.23 -25.34
C THR A 592 -22.71 7.88 -25.44
N GLN A 593 -24.03 7.82 -25.52
CA GLN A 593 -24.78 6.70 -26.13
C GLN A 593 -24.78 6.76 -27.66
N TYR A 594 -24.22 7.84 -28.21
CA TYR A 594 -24.08 8.10 -29.63
C TYR A 594 -22.59 8.29 -29.96
N VAL A 595 -22.19 7.92 -31.17
CA VAL A 595 -20.81 8.16 -31.66
C VAL A 595 -20.81 9.44 -32.48
N TYR A 596 -19.89 10.35 -32.17
CA TYR A 596 -19.74 11.63 -32.86
C TYR A 596 -18.37 11.73 -33.53
N LYS A 597 -18.36 12.43 -34.67
CA LYS A 597 -17.16 12.81 -35.43
C LYS A 597 -17.10 14.32 -35.56
N SER A 598 -15.92 14.88 -35.36
CA SER A 598 -15.60 16.27 -35.67
C SER A 598 -14.42 16.28 -36.62
N THR A 599 -14.49 17.02 -37.73
CA THR A 599 -13.37 17.19 -38.68
C THR A 599 -12.60 18.49 -38.47
N ASN A 600 -12.93 19.23 -37.41
CA ASN A 600 -12.37 20.53 -37.05
C ASN A 600 -12.02 20.61 -35.55
N GLN A 601 -11.43 19.53 -35.04
CA GLN A 601 -10.88 19.43 -33.69
C GLN A 601 -11.90 19.75 -32.58
N GLY A 602 -13.15 19.32 -32.74
CA GLY A 602 -14.22 19.48 -31.74
C GLY A 602 -15.01 20.78 -31.85
N SER A 603 -14.76 21.64 -32.85
CA SER A 603 -15.52 22.89 -33.00
C SER A 603 -16.98 22.64 -33.37
N THR A 604 -17.25 21.59 -34.15
CA THR A 604 -18.59 21.09 -34.47
C THR A 604 -18.61 19.57 -34.52
N TRP A 605 -19.71 18.95 -34.10
CA TRP A 605 -19.88 17.50 -34.07
C TRP A 605 -21.00 17.02 -34.99
N THR A 606 -20.76 15.90 -35.66
CA THR A 606 -21.75 15.15 -36.45
C THR A 606 -21.94 13.78 -35.83
N GLN A 607 -23.17 13.39 -35.56
CA GLN A 607 -23.47 12.04 -35.09
C GLN A 607 -23.33 11.03 -36.23
N ILE A 608 -22.55 9.97 -36.01
CA ILE A 608 -22.27 8.89 -36.95
C ILE A 608 -22.62 7.50 -36.39
N GLY A 609 -23.32 7.43 -35.26
CA GLY A 609 -23.72 6.17 -34.65
C GLY A 609 -24.70 6.35 -33.51
N SER A 610 -25.53 5.34 -33.26
CA SER A 610 -26.49 5.34 -32.15
C SER A 610 -26.68 3.94 -31.60
N TRP A 611 -26.40 3.74 -30.32
CA TRP A 611 -26.59 2.45 -29.65
C TRP A 611 -27.73 2.59 -28.63
N SER A 612 -28.60 1.58 -28.58
CA SER A 612 -29.91 1.61 -27.93
C SER A 612 -29.87 1.80 -26.41
N GLY A 613 -29.63 3.03 -25.95
CA GLY A 613 -29.76 3.45 -24.55
C GLY A 613 -28.59 3.10 -23.63
N SER A 614 -27.48 2.58 -24.15
CA SER A 614 -26.26 2.30 -23.37
C SER A 614 -25.13 3.22 -23.80
N SER A 615 -24.42 3.82 -22.84
CA SER A 615 -23.23 4.63 -23.13
C SER A 615 -22.11 3.78 -23.71
N VAL A 616 -21.47 4.29 -24.76
CA VAL A 616 -20.17 3.81 -25.26
C VAL A 616 -19.14 4.04 -24.16
N LYS A 617 -18.35 3.01 -23.87
CA LYS A 617 -17.33 3.04 -22.80
C LYS A 617 -15.91 3.02 -23.35
N GLU A 618 -15.73 2.54 -24.57
CA GLU A 618 -14.43 2.46 -25.24
C GLU A 618 -14.61 2.47 -26.76
N MET A 619 -13.66 3.06 -27.48
CA MET A 619 -13.62 3.05 -28.94
C MET A 619 -12.20 3.17 -29.49
N ALA A 620 -11.98 2.65 -30.69
CA ALA A 620 -10.71 2.75 -31.41
C ALA A 620 -10.95 2.95 -32.90
N ILE A 621 -10.08 3.74 -33.55
CA ILE A 621 -10.07 3.95 -35.00
C ILE A 621 -8.86 3.20 -35.55
N ALA A 622 -9.04 2.44 -36.64
CA ALA A 622 -7.94 1.67 -37.23
C ALA A 622 -6.86 2.60 -37.83
N PRO A 623 -5.58 2.47 -37.43
CA PRO A 623 -4.51 3.29 -38.00
C PRO A 623 -4.35 3.10 -39.51
N SER A 624 -4.57 1.89 -40.00
CA SER A 624 -4.50 1.55 -41.42
C SER A 624 -5.68 2.06 -42.27
N ASN A 625 -6.83 2.39 -41.67
CA ASN A 625 -8.00 2.89 -42.41
C ASN A 625 -9.03 3.58 -41.50
N SER A 626 -9.18 4.91 -41.63
CA SER A 626 -10.10 5.73 -40.82
C SER A 626 -11.60 5.39 -41.00
N ASP A 627 -11.99 4.63 -42.03
CA ASP A 627 -13.37 4.14 -42.17
C ASP A 627 -13.70 2.98 -41.22
N TYR A 628 -12.68 2.34 -40.65
CA TYR A 628 -12.82 1.26 -39.69
C TYR A 628 -12.79 1.81 -38.26
N ILE A 629 -13.94 1.76 -37.60
CA ILE A 629 -14.10 2.20 -36.21
C ILE A 629 -14.71 1.06 -35.41
N TYR A 630 -14.11 0.79 -34.26
CA TYR A 630 -14.56 -0.20 -33.30
C TYR A 630 -15.03 0.52 -32.05
N GLY A 631 -16.09 0.03 -31.41
CA GLY A 631 -16.47 0.55 -30.12
C GLY A 631 -17.41 -0.37 -29.36
N THR A 632 -17.45 -0.20 -28.05
CA THR A 632 -18.19 -1.08 -27.16
C THR A 632 -18.89 -0.33 -26.03
N ASN A 633 -20.04 -0.87 -25.62
CA ASN A 633 -20.72 -0.48 -24.39
C ASN A 633 -20.34 -1.37 -23.20
N GLN A 634 -19.27 -2.18 -23.34
CA GLN A 634 -18.78 -3.27 -22.46
C GLN A 634 -19.28 -4.67 -22.80
N SER A 635 -20.58 -4.82 -23.12
CA SER A 635 -21.17 -6.15 -23.37
C SER A 635 -21.32 -6.47 -24.85
N VAL A 636 -21.35 -5.45 -25.70
CA VAL A 636 -21.48 -5.59 -27.16
C VAL A 636 -20.37 -4.78 -27.82
N LEU A 637 -19.70 -5.39 -28.80
CA LEU A 637 -18.68 -4.75 -29.63
C LEU A 637 -19.24 -4.53 -31.03
N TYR A 638 -19.24 -3.28 -31.48
CA TYR A 638 -19.61 -2.91 -32.83
C TYR A 638 -18.40 -2.50 -33.65
N ARG A 639 -18.46 -2.78 -34.95
CA ARG A 639 -17.53 -2.26 -35.96
C ARG A 639 -18.28 -1.60 -37.10
N THR A 640 -17.77 -0.50 -37.59
CA THR A 640 -18.12 0.05 -38.91
C THR A 640 -16.93 -0.09 -39.85
N THR A 641 -17.20 -0.22 -41.15
CA THR A 641 -16.18 -0.24 -42.22
C THR A 641 -16.44 0.86 -43.26
N ASN A 642 -17.30 1.83 -42.94
CA ASN A 642 -17.75 2.90 -43.82
C ASN A 642 -17.93 4.23 -43.06
N GLY A 643 -17.04 4.49 -42.09
CA GLY A 643 -16.96 5.75 -41.38
C GLY A 643 -18.17 6.05 -40.48
N GLY A 644 -18.90 5.00 -40.04
CA GLY A 644 -20.05 5.10 -39.14
C GLY A 644 -21.42 5.05 -39.83
N THR A 645 -21.49 4.95 -41.16
CA THR A 645 -22.79 4.88 -41.86
C THR A 645 -23.61 3.65 -41.45
N SER A 646 -22.94 2.52 -41.20
CA SER A 646 -23.54 1.30 -40.65
C SER A 646 -22.60 0.60 -39.68
N TRP A 647 -23.17 -0.08 -38.69
CA TRP A 647 -22.43 -0.79 -37.63
C TRP A 647 -22.85 -2.26 -37.59
N THR A 648 -21.89 -3.15 -37.37
CA THR A 648 -22.06 -4.60 -37.28
C THR A 648 -21.64 -5.06 -35.89
N ASP A 649 -22.48 -5.85 -35.23
CA ASP A 649 -22.12 -6.54 -33.99
C ASP A 649 -21.11 -7.65 -34.31
N ILE A 650 -19.96 -7.56 -33.65
CA ILE A 650 -18.83 -8.48 -33.81
C ILE A 650 -18.35 -9.00 -32.45
N THR A 651 -19.25 -9.06 -31.47
CA THR A 651 -18.92 -9.44 -30.09
C THR A 651 -18.28 -10.83 -30.03
N PRO A 652 -17.11 -11.00 -29.38
CA PRO A 652 -16.51 -12.32 -29.19
C PRO A 652 -17.45 -13.25 -28.43
N ALA A 653 -17.70 -14.46 -28.95
CA ALA A 653 -18.53 -15.43 -28.26
C ALA A 653 -17.92 -15.81 -26.90
N GLY A 654 -18.73 -15.78 -25.84
CA GLY A 654 -18.27 -16.03 -24.47
C GLY A 654 -17.55 -14.87 -23.80
N SER A 655 -17.35 -13.73 -24.49
CA SER A 655 -16.87 -12.51 -23.85
C SER A 655 -17.88 -11.95 -22.87
N SER A 656 -17.38 -11.29 -21.84
CA SER A 656 -18.15 -10.92 -20.66
C SER A 656 -18.19 -9.40 -20.48
N SER A 657 -17.02 -8.77 -20.35
CA SER A 657 -16.85 -7.34 -20.06
C SER A 657 -15.62 -6.79 -20.79
N ILE A 658 -15.83 -6.19 -21.96
CA ILE A 658 -14.74 -5.60 -22.76
C ILE A 658 -14.28 -4.30 -22.10
N THR A 659 -12.98 -4.19 -21.85
CA THR A 659 -12.37 -3.07 -21.12
C THR A 659 -11.56 -2.12 -22.00
N TYR A 660 -10.96 -2.61 -23.09
CA TYR A 660 -10.14 -1.84 -24.02
C TYR A 660 -10.18 -2.43 -25.44
N ILE A 661 -9.92 -1.61 -26.45
CA ILE A 661 -9.85 -2.00 -27.86
C ILE A 661 -8.56 -1.48 -28.47
N THR A 662 -7.80 -2.35 -29.15
CA THR A 662 -6.64 -1.97 -29.98
C THR A 662 -6.79 -2.59 -31.36
N VAL A 663 -6.64 -1.78 -32.40
CA VAL A 663 -6.66 -2.22 -33.80
C VAL A 663 -5.24 -2.24 -34.33
N LYS A 664 -4.89 -3.26 -35.11
CA LYS A 664 -3.55 -3.42 -35.66
C LYS A 664 -3.20 -2.26 -36.59
N ASP A 665 -1.99 -1.74 -36.42
CA ASP A 665 -1.49 -0.55 -37.13
C ASP A 665 -1.64 -0.62 -38.66
N ASP A 666 -1.30 -1.76 -39.25
CA ASP A 666 -1.21 -2.00 -40.69
C ASP A 666 -2.34 -2.90 -41.25
N ASP A 667 -3.30 -3.33 -40.43
CA ASP A 667 -4.45 -4.14 -40.87
C ASP A 667 -5.73 -3.80 -40.10
N PRO A 668 -6.76 -3.23 -40.77
CA PRO A 668 -7.96 -2.78 -40.08
C PRO A 668 -8.89 -3.94 -39.69
N ASN A 669 -8.63 -5.18 -40.10
CA ASN A 669 -9.40 -6.36 -39.71
C ASN A 669 -8.80 -7.11 -38.52
N THR A 670 -7.53 -6.87 -38.18
CA THR A 670 -6.92 -7.45 -36.99
C THR A 670 -7.12 -6.51 -35.80
N ALA A 671 -7.73 -7.02 -34.73
CA ALA A 671 -7.95 -6.27 -33.51
C ALA A 671 -7.82 -7.15 -32.27
N TRP A 672 -7.46 -6.52 -31.15
CA TRP A 672 -7.42 -7.12 -29.82
C TRP A 672 -8.36 -6.38 -28.90
N VAL A 673 -9.02 -7.14 -28.04
CA VAL A 673 -9.83 -6.59 -26.96
C VAL A 673 -9.40 -7.20 -25.64
N SER A 674 -9.23 -6.37 -24.62
CA SER A 674 -9.03 -6.85 -23.25
C SER A 674 -10.37 -7.03 -22.56
N MET A 675 -10.37 -7.94 -21.58
CA MET A 675 -11.52 -8.37 -20.83
C MET A 675 -11.31 -8.09 -19.35
N GLY A 676 -12.40 -7.72 -18.68
CA GLY A 676 -12.47 -7.55 -17.24
C GLY A 676 -12.66 -8.88 -16.50
N GLN A 677 -13.05 -8.78 -15.22
CA GLN A 677 -13.34 -9.89 -14.28
C GLN A 677 -12.15 -10.72 -13.79
N TYR A 678 -12.38 -11.38 -12.65
CA TYR A 678 -11.41 -12.29 -12.04
C TYR A 678 -11.63 -13.72 -12.57
N ASN A 679 -11.34 -13.94 -13.86
CA ASN A 679 -11.46 -15.22 -14.56
C ASN A 679 -10.31 -15.41 -15.57
N SER A 680 -10.29 -16.50 -16.36
CA SER A 680 -9.22 -16.79 -17.32
C SER A 680 -9.37 -16.14 -18.70
N ASP A 681 -10.38 -15.29 -18.88
CA ASP A 681 -10.65 -14.58 -20.13
C ASP A 681 -10.06 -13.16 -20.03
N GLY A 682 -8.83 -12.98 -20.49
CA GLY A 682 -8.09 -11.71 -20.38
C GLY A 682 -7.98 -10.92 -21.69
N VAL A 683 -7.58 -11.56 -22.79
CA VAL A 683 -7.42 -10.89 -24.11
C VAL A 683 -7.92 -11.80 -25.24
N TYR A 684 -8.72 -11.23 -26.14
CA TYR A 684 -9.17 -11.89 -27.37
C TYR A 684 -8.61 -11.19 -28.61
N GLN A 685 -8.35 -11.97 -29.65
CA GLN A 685 -7.87 -11.51 -30.96
C GLN A 685 -8.85 -11.90 -32.06
N THR A 686 -9.06 -10.99 -33.01
CA THR A 686 -9.61 -11.30 -34.34
C THR A 686 -8.59 -10.92 -35.41
N ILE A 687 -8.62 -11.63 -36.55
CA ILE A 687 -7.81 -11.34 -37.74
C ILE A 687 -8.67 -11.18 -39.02
N ASP A 688 -9.99 -11.28 -38.89
CA ASP A 688 -10.97 -11.27 -39.99
C ASP A 688 -12.06 -10.21 -39.79
N GLY A 689 -11.78 -9.23 -38.94
CA GLY A 689 -12.66 -8.12 -38.67
C GLY A 689 -13.80 -8.47 -37.72
N GLY A 690 -13.62 -9.50 -36.89
CA GLY A 690 -14.53 -9.88 -35.82
C GLY A 690 -15.52 -10.99 -36.17
N SER A 691 -15.30 -11.72 -37.27
CA SER A 691 -16.10 -12.91 -37.60
C SER A 691 -15.68 -14.10 -36.74
N ILE A 692 -14.38 -14.22 -36.44
CA ILE A 692 -13.81 -15.21 -35.52
C ILE A 692 -12.96 -14.50 -34.48
N TRP A 693 -13.08 -14.97 -33.23
CA TRP A 693 -12.27 -14.52 -32.10
C TRP A 693 -11.53 -15.69 -31.44
N THR A 694 -10.27 -15.47 -31.11
CA THR A 694 -9.39 -16.42 -30.41
C THR A 694 -9.00 -15.84 -29.06
N ASN A 695 -9.22 -16.59 -27.97
CA ASN A 695 -8.69 -16.24 -26.65
C ASN A 695 -7.17 -16.45 -26.65
N ILE A 696 -6.40 -15.40 -26.39
CA ILE A 696 -4.92 -15.41 -26.36
C ILE A 696 -4.37 -15.15 -24.95
N SER A 697 -5.14 -15.45 -23.90
CA SER A 697 -4.84 -15.07 -22.51
C SER A 697 -3.81 -15.96 -21.80
N THR A 698 -3.34 -17.03 -22.44
CA THR A 698 -2.38 -17.97 -21.83
C THR A 698 -1.15 -17.22 -21.29
N GLY A 699 -0.87 -17.37 -19.99
CA GLY A 699 0.20 -16.69 -19.27
C GLY A 699 -0.26 -15.51 -18.40
N LEU A 700 -1.46 -14.97 -18.63
CA LEU A 700 -2.07 -13.98 -17.72
C LEU A 700 -2.68 -14.68 -16.50
N PRO A 701 -2.59 -14.07 -15.30
CA PRO A 701 -3.36 -14.52 -14.15
C PRO A 701 -4.85 -14.27 -14.36
N SER A 702 -5.69 -14.96 -13.57
CA SER A 702 -7.15 -14.85 -13.67
C SER A 702 -7.71 -13.57 -13.04
N ILE A 703 -7.35 -12.43 -13.62
CA ILE A 703 -7.66 -11.09 -13.14
C ILE A 703 -8.14 -10.19 -14.30
N PRO A 704 -8.76 -9.05 -13.97
CA PRO A 704 -9.14 -8.06 -14.96
C PRO A 704 -7.92 -7.49 -15.72
N VAL A 705 -8.01 -7.46 -17.05
CA VAL A 705 -7.08 -6.74 -17.93
C VAL A 705 -7.73 -5.41 -18.31
N MET A 706 -7.11 -4.29 -17.94
CA MET A 706 -7.69 -2.95 -18.12
C MET A 706 -7.39 -2.33 -19.48
N CYS A 707 -6.24 -2.69 -20.07
CA CYS A 707 -5.85 -2.23 -21.39
C CYS A 707 -4.93 -3.23 -22.08
N VAL A 708 -4.89 -3.16 -23.41
CA VAL A 708 -3.93 -3.86 -24.27
C VAL A 708 -3.45 -2.90 -25.35
N VAL A 709 -2.15 -2.79 -25.59
CA VAL A 709 -1.56 -1.91 -26.62
C VAL A 709 -0.55 -2.66 -27.48
N GLN A 710 -0.44 -2.27 -28.75
CA GLN A 710 0.54 -2.83 -29.69
C GLN A 710 1.79 -1.94 -29.76
N ASN A 711 2.98 -2.56 -29.74
CA ASN A 711 4.20 -1.91 -30.23
C ASN A 711 4.27 -1.99 -31.76
N THR A 712 4.17 -0.84 -32.43
CA THR A 712 4.17 -0.72 -33.89
C THR A 712 5.57 -0.66 -34.50
N GLN A 713 6.62 -0.43 -33.69
CA GLN A 713 8.01 -0.48 -34.16
C GLN A 713 8.51 -1.91 -34.36
N ASN A 714 7.89 -2.90 -33.70
CA ASN A 714 8.20 -4.31 -33.96
C ASN A 714 7.43 -4.83 -35.17
N THR A 715 8.05 -4.76 -36.36
CA THR A 715 7.46 -5.24 -37.61
C THR A 715 7.73 -6.72 -37.88
N SER A 716 8.53 -7.38 -37.04
CA SER A 716 8.91 -8.79 -37.24
C SER A 716 7.87 -9.74 -36.67
N GLN A 717 7.23 -9.36 -35.57
CA GLN A 717 6.21 -10.11 -34.86
C GLN A 717 5.27 -9.15 -34.14
N THR A 718 4.02 -9.56 -33.94
CA THR A 718 3.11 -8.82 -33.07
C THR A 718 3.65 -8.78 -31.65
N GLU A 719 3.83 -7.58 -31.10
CA GLU A 719 4.23 -7.36 -29.72
C GLU A 719 3.15 -6.56 -29.01
N LEU A 720 2.62 -7.12 -27.91
CA LEU A 720 1.51 -6.55 -27.14
C LEU A 720 1.91 -6.39 -25.67
N TYR A 721 1.42 -5.32 -25.07
CA TYR A 721 1.47 -5.10 -23.62
C TYR A 721 0.06 -5.05 -23.05
N ALA A 722 -0.13 -5.62 -21.87
CA ALA A 722 -1.40 -5.63 -21.16
C ALA A 722 -1.23 -5.03 -19.76
N GLY A 723 -2.02 -4.02 -19.43
CA GLY A 723 -2.12 -3.45 -18.08
C GLY A 723 -3.23 -4.15 -17.29
N THR A 724 -2.94 -4.54 -16.05
CA THR A 724 -3.85 -5.33 -15.21
C THR A 724 -3.95 -4.78 -13.79
N ASP A 725 -4.78 -5.40 -12.95
CA ASP A 725 -4.82 -5.13 -11.50
C ASP A 725 -3.52 -5.52 -10.77
N VAL A 726 -2.64 -6.34 -11.38
CA VAL A 726 -1.41 -6.86 -10.76
C VAL A 726 -0.10 -6.50 -11.46
N GLY A 727 -0.15 -5.47 -12.32
CA GLY A 727 1.00 -4.97 -13.09
C GLY A 727 0.80 -5.10 -14.59
N VAL A 728 1.92 -5.03 -15.32
CA VAL A 728 2.00 -5.07 -16.78
C VAL A 728 2.57 -6.40 -17.26
N TYR A 729 2.04 -6.91 -18.36
CA TYR A 729 2.48 -8.14 -19.02
C TYR A 729 2.83 -7.87 -20.48
N VAL A 730 3.76 -8.65 -21.05
CA VAL A 730 4.15 -8.60 -22.46
C VAL A 730 3.92 -9.94 -23.15
N LYS A 731 3.51 -9.89 -24.42
CA LYS A 731 3.38 -11.03 -25.34
C LYS A 731 4.02 -10.68 -26.67
N VAL A 732 4.95 -11.53 -27.14
CA VAL A 732 5.64 -11.37 -28.43
C VAL A 732 5.39 -12.59 -29.31
N GLY A 733 4.86 -12.38 -30.51
CA GLY A 733 4.54 -13.41 -31.48
C GLY A 733 3.61 -14.49 -30.90
N GLY A 734 4.04 -15.75 -31.02
CA GLY A 734 3.29 -16.92 -30.54
C GLY A 734 3.45 -17.23 -29.05
N SER A 735 4.33 -16.52 -28.33
CA SER A 735 4.67 -16.80 -26.92
C SER A 735 3.48 -16.54 -25.99
N ASN A 736 3.49 -17.12 -24.79
CA ASN A 736 2.52 -16.76 -23.75
C ASN A 736 2.79 -15.35 -23.18
N TRP A 737 1.81 -14.78 -22.51
CA TRP A 737 2.01 -13.55 -21.73
C TRP A 737 3.00 -13.81 -20.59
N THR A 738 3.87 -12.84 -20.33
CA THR A 738 4.87 -12.88 -19.26
C THR A 738 4.83 -11.57 -18.49
N LEU A 739 5.09 -11.61 -17.18
CA LEU A 739 5.13 -10.40 -16.35
C LEU A 739 6.20 -9.44 -16.90
N PHE A 740 5.94 -8.15 -16.89
CA PHE A 740 6.79 -7.08 -17.40
C PHE A 740 6.66 -5.88 -16.44
N SER A 741 7.11 -6.06 -15.19
CA SER A 741 6.78 -5.16 -14.06
C SER A 741 7.94 -5.02 -13.08
N ASN A 742 9.18 -5.09 -13.56
CA ASN A 742 10.31 -4.82 -12.68
C ASN A 742 10.25 -3.37 -12.17
N GLY A 743 10.52 -3.14 -10.88
CA GLY A 743 10.38 -1.79 -10.29
C GLY A 743 8.95 -1.27 -10.09
N LEU A 744 7.95 -1.71 -10.86
CA LEU A 744 6.57 -1.24 -10.76
C LEU A 744 5.90 -1.67 -9.43
N PRO A 745 5.27 -0.76 -8.66
CA PRO A 745 4.58 -1.12 -7.41
C PRO A 745 3.46 -2.15 -7.61
N ASN A 746 3.03 -2.80 -6.54
CA ASN A 746 1.80 -3.57 -6.53
C ASN A 746 0.61 -2.60 -6.67
N VAL A 747 0.26 -2.22 -7.89
CA VAL A 747 -0.75 -1.19 -8.18
C VAL A 747 -1.58 -1.57 -9.41
N VAL A 748 -2.83 -1.10 -9.45
CA VAL A 748 -3.68 -1.22 -10.64
C VAL A 748 -3.14 -0.32 -11.75
N VAL A 749 -2.99 -0.88 -12.95
CA VAL A 749 -2.65 -0.15 -14.17
C VAL A 749 -3.91 0.07 -15.00
N ASN A 750 -4.39 1.31 -15.07
CA ASN A 750 -5.64 1.63 -15.75
C ASN A 750 -5.46 1.76 -17.27
N GLU A 751 -4.32 2.27 -17.72
CA GLU A 751 -4.03 2.46 -19.12
C GLU A 751 -2.53 2.42 -19.41
N LEU A 752 -2.20 1.96 -20.61
CA LEU A 752 -0.88 1.99 -21.21
C LEU A 752 -0.89 2.84 -22.48
N LYS A 753 0.18 3.57 -22.74
CA LYS A 753 0.47 4.21 -24.04
C LYS A 753 1.97 4.10 -24.35
N ILE A 754 2.32 4.17 -25.63
CA ILE A 754 3.73 4.14 -26.06
C ILE A 754 4.11 5.50 -26.63
N TYR A 755 5.23 6.04 -26.14
CA TYR A 755 5.97 7.09 -26.82
C TYR A 755 6.92 6.42 -27.82
N TYR A 756 6.80 6.77 -29.10
CA TYR A 756 7.72 6.30 -30.12
C TYR A 756 8.77 7.37 -30.41
N ASP A 757 10.01 7.07 -30.05
CA ASP A 757 11.13 7.94 -30.40
C ASP A 757 11.63 7.67 -31.82
N VAL A 758 12.30 8.66 -32.41
CA VAL A 758 13.01 8.50 -33.69
C VAL A 758 14.11 7.44 -33.60
N ASN A 759 14.72 7.27 -32.41
CA ASN A 759 15.57 6.14 -32.07
C ASN A 759 14.72 5.09 -31.31
N PRO A 760 14.42 3.92 -31.90
CA PRO A 760 13.54 2.92 -31.27
C PRO A 760 13.94 2.48 -29.85
N ASN A 761 15.23 2.55 -29.50
CA ASN A 761 15.71 2.21 -28.16
C ASN A 761 15.32 3.27 -27.09
N ASP A 762 14.97 4.47 -27.53
CA ASP A 762 14.52 5.58 -26.68
C ASP A 762 12.99 5.64 -26.58
N SER A 763 12.27 4.75 -27.27
CA SER A 763 10.82 4.57 -27.09
C SER A 763 10.50 4.10 -25.66
N ARG A 764 9.35 4.51 -25.14
CA ARG A 764 8.93 4.25 -23.76
C ARG A 764 7.50 3.77 -23.69
N LEU A 765 7.25 2.72 -22.91
CA LEU A 765 5.92 2.32 -22.47
C LEU A 765 5.57 3.08 -21.20
N ARG A 766 4.40 3.71 -21.15
CA ARG A 766 3.94 4.52 -20.02
C ARG A 766 2.65 3.98 -19.44
N ALA A 767 2.54 4.00 -18.12
CA ALA A 767 1.43 3.47 -17.35
C ALA A 767 0.78 4.53 -16.46
N ALA A 768 -0.54 4.66 -16.54
CA ALA A 768 -1.35 5.37 -15.56
C ALA A 768 -1.74 4.40 -14.45
N THR A 769 -1.38 4.73 -13.21
CA THR A 769 -1.64 3.87 -12.05
C THR A 769 -2.68 4.48 -11.10
N SER A 770 -3.40 3.62 -10.37
CA SER A 770 -4.33 4.04 -9.31
C SER A 770 -3.61 4.20 -7.97
N GLY A 771 -2.92 5.33 -7.76
CA GLY A 771 -2.37 5.71 -6.45
C GLY A 771 -0.84 5.82 -6.41
N ARG A 772 -0.13 5.53 -7.50
CA ARG A 772 1.34 5.64 -7.58
C ARG A 772 1.81 6.57 -8.70
N GLY A 773 0.93 7.42 -9.23
CA GLY A 773 1.25 8.32 -10.34
C GLY A 773 1.46 7.62 -11.68
N MET A 774 2.26 8.24 -12.54
CA MET A 774 2.63 7.73 -13.87
C MET A 774 3.98 7.04 -13.80
N TRP A 775 4.12 5.93 -14.50
CA TRP A 775 5.38 5.17 -14.58
C TRP A 775 5.77 4.96 -16.04
N GLU A 776 7.07 4.80 -16.31
CA GLU A 776 7.56 4.41 -17.63
C GLU A 776 8.65 3.34 -17.57
N SER A 777 8.76 2.58 -18.65
CA SER A 777 9.78 1.57 -18.90
C SER A 777 10.23 1.66 -20.36
N GLU A 778 11.43 1.19 -20.66
CA GLU A 778 11.79 0.80 -22.02
C GLU A 778 10.78 -0.23 -22.58
N LEU A 779 10.71 -0.31 -23.92
CA LEU A 779 10.01 -1.40 -24.58
C LEU A 779 10.80 -2.71 -24.40
N TYR A 780 10.09 -3.83 -24.47
CA TYR A 780 10.64 -5.17 -24.49
C TYR A 780 11.73 -5.28 -25.55
N SER A 781 12.92 -5.66 -25.10
CA SER A 781 13.99 -6.10 -25.97
C SER A 781 14.10 -7.62 -25.88
N PRO A 782 14.12 -8.35 -27.01
CA PRO A 782 14.43 -9.77 -26.98
C PRO A 782 15.84 -9.98 -26.40
N PRO A 783 16.10 -11.15 -25.78
CA PRO A 783 17.46 -11.46 -25.37
C PRO A 783 18.36 -11.54 -26.62
N THR A 784 19.62 -11.16 -26.47
CA THR A 784 20.63 -11.20 -27.54
C THR A 784 21.76 -12.19 -27.24
N ALA A 785 21.73 -12.82 -26.07
CA ALA A 785 22.74 -13.73 -25.56
C ALA A 785 22.10 -14.80 -24.65
N PRO A 786 22.81 -15.92 -24.37
CA PRO A 786 22.42 -16.85 -23.32
C PRO A 786 22.18 -16.13 -21.97
N PRO A 787 21.39 -16.72 -21.05
CA PRO A 787 21.29 -16.21 -19.70
C PRO A 787 22.66 -16.10 -19.03
N VAL A 788 22.81 -15.19 -18.07
CA VAL A 788 23.88 -15.28 -17.06
C VAL A 788 23.17 -15.70 -15.79
N ALA A 789 23.42 -16.92 -15.32
CA ALA A 789 22.75 -17.48 -14.18
C ALA A 789 23.24 -16.82 -12.89
N ASP A 790 22.32 -16.53 -11.98
CA ASP A 790 22.64 -16.12 -10.60
C ASP A 790 21.42 -16.37 -9.70
N PHE A 791 21.65 -16.51 -8.40
CA PHE A 791 20.59 -16.74 -7.43
C PHE A 791 20.98 -16.40 -5.99
N ALA A 792 19.98 -16.22 -5.11
CA ALA A 792 20.18 -16.15 -3.66
C ALA A 792 19.30 -17.18 -2.92
N ALA A 793 19.59 -17.38 -1.63
CA ALA A 793 18.78 -18.19 -0.73
C ALA A 793 18.30 -17.31 0.44
N SER A 794 17.09 -17.55 0.93
CA SER A 794 16.53 -16.81 2.07
C SER A 794 17.21 -17.11 3.40
N ASN A 795 17.85 -18.28 3.51
CA ASN A 795 18.65 -18.72 4.65
C ASN A 795 19.72 -19.70 4.16
N THR A 796 20.99 -19.44 4.48
CA THR A 796 22.12 -20.31 4.13
C THR A 796 22.47 -21.33 5.22
N ASN A 797 21.86 -21.23 6.40
CA ASN A 797 22.12 -22.10 7.55
C ASN A 797 20.82 -22.63 8.20
N PRO A 798 19.96 -23.34 7.44
CA PRO A 798 18.71 -23.89 7.96
C PRO A 798 18.93 -25.14 8.82
N GLY A 799 18.04 -25.39 9.78
CA GLY A 799 17.91 -26.70 10.40
C GLY A 799 17.38 -27.76 9.41
N VAL A 800 17.71 -29.05 9.62
CA VAL A 800 17.15 -30.16 8.84
C VAL A 800 15.62 -30.08 8.86
N GLY A 801 15.01 -30.13 7.67
CA GLY A 801 13.56 -29.98 7.49
C GLY A 801 13.02 -28.54 7.47
N GLN A 802 13.83 -27.51 7.74
CA GLN A 802 13.41 -26.11 7.55
C GLN A 802 13.37 -25.75 6.06
N THR A 803 12.40 -24.91 5.68
CA THR A 803 12.21 -24.47 4.29
C THR A 803 13.15 -23.30 3.96
N VAL A 804 13.97 -23.46 2.93
CA VAL A 804 14.76 -22.39 2.31
C VAL A 804 14.11 -22.00 0.98
N ASN A 805 13.98 -20.70 0.76
CA ASN A 805 13.51 -20.16 -0.51
C ASN A 805 14.69 -19.73 -1.36
N PHE A 806 14.73 -20.15 -2.62
CA PHE A 806 15.73 -19.68 -3.58
C PHE A 806 15.12 -18.64 -4.52
N THR A 807 15.87 -17.59 -4.81
CA THR A 807 15.48 -16.51 -5.73
C THR A 807 16.43 -16.47 -6.92
N ASP A 808 15.90 -16.58 -8.13
CA ASP A 808 16.61 -16.43 -9.40
C ASP A 808 16.89 -14.96 -9.72
N TYR A 809 18.15 -14.66 -10.01
CA TYR A 809 18.64 -13.36 -10.49
C TYR A 809 19.22 -13.43 -11.91
N SER A 810 18.96 -14.53 -12.63
CA SER A 810 19.53 -14.75 -13.95
C SER A 810 19.10 -13.68 -14.96
N THR A 811 20.05 -13.17 -15.73
CA THR A 811 19.82 -12.11 -16.74
C THR A 811 19.55 -12.70 -18.13
N ASN A 812 19.31 -11.84 -19.14
CA ASN A 812 18.98 -12.20 -20.53
C ASN A 812 17.76 -13.14 -20.67
N LEU A 813 16.68 -12.88 -19.92
CA LEU A 813 15.37 -13.50 -20.14
C LEU A 813 15.41 -15.05 -20.21
N PRO A 814 15.80 -15.73 -19.13
CA PRO A 814 15.71 -17.18 -19.06
C PRO A 814 14.25 -17.65 -19.24
N THR A 815 14.08 -18.71 -20.02
CA THR A 815 12.79 -19.36 -20.30
C THR A 815 12.63 -20.71 -19.59
N SER A 816 13.69 -21.22 -18.97
CA SER A 816 13.69 -22.47 -18.21
C SER A 816 14.81 -22.48 -17.18
N TRP A 817 14.56 -23.15 -16.05
CA TRP A 817 15.48 -23.28 -14.92
C TRP A 817 15.70 -24.76 -14.60
N SER A 818 16.87 -25.08 -14.05
CA SER A 818 17.21 -26.39 -13.54
C SER A 818 18.09 -26.25 -12.30
N TRP A 819 17.52 -26.61 -11.16
CA TRP A 819 18.19 -26.58 -9.86
C TRP A 819 18.76 -27.96 -9.51
N ILE A 820 20.04 -27.97 -9.11
CA ILE A 820 20.73 -29.17 -8.63
C ILE A 820 21.29 -28.87 -7.24
N PHE A 821 21.03 -29.78 -6.31
CA PHE A 821 21.55 -29.75 -4.95
C PHE A 821 22.48 -30.94 -4.77
N THR A 822 23.68 -30.69 -4.26
CA THR A 822 24.67 -31.74 -3.99
C THR A 822 25.15 -31.63 -2.54
N PRO A 823 24.81 -32.57 -1.64
CA PRO A 823 24.10 -33.83 -1.89
C PRO A 823 22.65 -33.65 -2.37
N SER A 824 22.12 -34.64 -3.11
CA SER A 824 20.76 -34.57 -3.67
C SER A 824 19.65 -34.90 -2.67
N THR A 825 19.94 -34.84 -1.38
CA THR A 825 19.03 -35.15 -0.27
C THR A 825 18.26 -33.92 0.15
N VAL A 826 17.38 -33.50 -0.75
CA VAL A 826 16.50 -32.36 -0.58
C VAL A 826 15.09 -32.70 -1.02
N SER A 827 14.11 -32.05 -0.39
CA SER A 827 12.71 -32.17 -0.73
C SER A 827 12.15 -30.82 -1.18
N TYR A 828 11.56 -30.77 -2.37
CA TYR A 828 10.85 -29.58 -2.84
C TYR A 828 9.51 -29.45 -2.13
N VAL A 829 9.21 -28.26 -1.63
CA VAL A 829 7.98 -27.95 -0.89
C VAL A 829 7.20 -26.82 -1.58
N GLY A 830 6.02 -26.49 -1.05
CA GLY A 830 5.20 -25.40 -1.56
C GLY A 830 4.67 -25.58 -2.99
N GLY A 831 4.69 -26.81 -3.52
CA GLY A 831 4.32 -27.11 -4.90
C GLY A 831 5.39 -26.75 -5.94
N THR A 832 6.61 -26.42 -5.50
CA THR A 832 7.74 -26.13 -6.40
C THR A 832 8.46 -27.41 -6.86
N SER A 833 9.36 -27.27 -7.83
CA SER A 833 10.18 -28.34 -8.38
C SER A 833 11.56 -27.83 -8.79
N SER A 834 12.45 -28.74 -9.21
CA SER A 834 13.77 -28.37 -9.76
C SER A 834 13.71 -27.52 -11.02
N SER A 835 12.53 -27.38 -11.66
CA SER A 835 12.32 -26.54 -12.84
C SER A 835 11.58 -25.24 -12.53
N SER A 836 11.25 -24.98 -11.26
CA SER A 836 10.68 -23.70 -10.85
C SER A 836 11.72 -22.59 -10.97
N GLN A 837 11.31 -21.39 -11.36
CA GLN A 837 12.20 -20.22 -11.35
C GLN A 837 12.75 -19.97 -9.94
N ASN A 838 11.89 -20.04 -8.91
CA ASN A 838 12.23 -19.79 -7.51
C ASN A 838 11.76 -20.98 -6.66
N PRO A 839 12.57 -22.03 -6.46
CA PRO A 839 12.15 -23.22 -5.73
C PRO A 839 12.17 -23.02 -4.22
N GLN A 840 11.30 -23.76 -3.52
CA GLN A 840 11.29 -23.89 -2.08
C GLN A 840 11.75 -25.29 -1.70
N VAL A 841 12.77 -25.38 -0.85
CA VAL A 841 13.49 -26.62 -0.60
C VAL A 841 13.71 -26.83 0.89
N THR A 842 13.42 -28.02 1.40
CA THR A 842 13.90 -28.50 2.70
C THR A 842 15.08 -29.44 2.48
N PHE A 843 16.02 -29.43 3.41
CA PHE A 843 17.19 -30.30 3.38
C PHE A 843 16.97 -31.46 4.35
N ASP A 844 17.09 -32.68 3.83
CA ASP A 844 16.63 -33.89 4.55
C ASP A 844 17.71 -34.48 5.45
N MET A 845 18.96 -34.08 5.27
CA MET A 845 20.10 -34.51 6.07
C MET A 845 21.00 -33.32 6.42
N GLU A 846 21.77 -33.47 7.48
CA GLU A 846 22.86 -32.57 7.83
C GLU A 846 23.95 -32.55 6.76
N GLY A 847 24.64 -31.43 6.65
CA GLY A 847 25.82 -31.30 5.80
C GLY A 847 25.84 -30.01 5.01
N SER A 848 26.92 -29.82 4.25
CA SER A 848 27.04 -28.71 3.32
C SER A 848 26.55 -29.12 1.93
N TYR A 849 25.71 -28.28 1.34
CA TYR A 849 25.11 -28.46 0.03
C TYR A 849 25.68 -27.41 -0.93
N THR A 850 26.18 -27.89 -2.05
CA THR A 850 26.40 -27.08 -3.24
C THR A 850 25.07 -26.91 -3.97
N VAL A 851 24.75 -25.68 -4.34
CA VAL A 851 23.54 -25.36 -5.10
C VAL A 851 23.97 -24.90 -6.48
N GLU A 852 23.38 -25.48 -7.51
CA GLU A 852 23.59 -25.08 -8.91
C GLU A 852 22.26 -24.67 -9.53
N LEU A 853 22.27 -23.53 -10.24
CA LEU A 853 21.17 -23.07 -11.08
C LEU A 853 21.64 -23.03 -12.52
N THR A 854 21.01 -23.82 -13.39
CA THR A 854 21.16 -23.67 -14.84
C THR A 854 19.94 -22.94 -15.41
N SER A 855 20.19 -21.78 -16.01
CA SER A 855 19.17 -20.94 -16.66
C SER A 855 19.38 -20.95 -18.17
N ALA A 856 18.31 -21.14 -18.95
CA ALA A 856 18.41 -21.26 -20.41
C ALA A 856 17.37 -20.41 -21.16
N ASN A 857 17.75 -19.92 -22.34
CA ASN A 857 16.88 -19.27 -23.33
C ASN A 857 17.20 -19.82 -24.74
N THR A 858 16.63 -19.21 -25.78
CA THR A 858 16.84 -19.64 -27.19
C THR A 858 18.29 -19.48 -27.70
N TYR A 859 19.12 -18.68 -27.02
CA TYR A 859 20.51 -18.40 -27.39
C TYR A 859 21.51 -19.30 -26.67
N GLY A 860 21.10 -20.00 -25.62
CA GLY A 860 21.93 -20.95 -24.88
C GLY A 860 21.54 -21.06 -23.42
N ASN A 861 22.45 -21.60 -22.62
CA ASN A 861 22.31 -21.69 -21.17
C ASN A 861 23.56 -21.19 -20.46
N ASN A 862 23.41 -20.93 -19.18
CA ASN A 862 24.51 -20.70 -18.27
C ASN A 862 24.18 -21.34 -16.92
N THR A 863 25.21 -21.76 -16.20
CA THR A 863 25.10 -22.42 -14.90
C THR A 863 25.91 -21.63 -13.89
N GLU A 864 25.28 -21.29 -12.77
CA GLU A 864 25.94 -20.75 -11.58
C GLU A 864 25.95 -21.83 -10.51
N ALA A 865 27.09 -22.04 -9.87
CA ALA A 865 27.29 -23.04 -8.83
C ALA A 865 27.88 -22.38 -7.58
N LYS A 866 27.12 -22.36 -6.48
CA LYS A 866 27.57 -21.86 -5.18
C LYS A 866 27.92 -23.08 -4.30
N THR A 867 29.22 -23.32 -4.13
CA THR A 867 29.76 -24.45 -3.35
C THR A 867 29.58 -24.24 -1.85
N ASN A 868 29.16 -25.29 -1.13
CA ASN A 868 28.86 -25.23 0.32
C ASN A 868 27.95 -24.05 0.70
N TYR A 869 27.03 -23.70 -0.19
CA TYR A 869 26.22 -22.50 -0.08
C TYR A 869 25.14 -22.62 1.00
N ILE A 870 24.65 -23.84 1.23
CA ILE A 870 23.74 -24.14 2.33
C ILE A 870 24.42 -25.11 3.27
N THR A 871 24.47 -24.82 4.57
CA THR A 871 24.95 -25.76 5.59
C THR A 871 23.82 -26.09 6.55
N THR A 872 23.40 -27.34 6.58
CA THR A 872 22.32 -27.82 7.44
C THR A 872 22.88 -28.58 8.63
N SER A 873 22.22 -28.40 9.78
CA SER A 873 22.43 -29.18 11.00
C SER A 873 21.09 -29.72 11.50
N THR A 874 21.11 -30.75 12.33
CA THR A 874 19.93 -31.16 13.08
C THR A 874 19.38 -29.96 13.82
N LEU A 875 18.05 -29.88 13.89
CA LEU A 875 17.41 -28.96 14.82
C LEU A 875 17.83 -29.45 16.21
N GLN A 876 18.81 -28.78 16.82
CA GLN A 876 19.43 -29.27 18.04
C GLN A 876 18.39 -29.30 19.15
N THR A 877 18.18 -30.48 19.72
CA THR A 877 17.21 -30.68 20.79
C THR A 877 17.99 -30.77 22.09
N TYR A 878 18.12 -29.64 22.78
CA TYR A 878 18.81 -29.56 24.06
C TYR A 878 18.00 -30.26 25.16
N CYS A 879 18.68 -30.71 26.20
CA CYS A 879 18.04 -31.32 27.36
C CYS A 879 16.93 -30.43 27.92
N SER A 880 15.83 -31.04 28.38
CA SER A 880 14.72 -30.30 28.98
C SER A 880 15.20 -29.55 30.22
N ALA A 881 14.88 -28.27 30.30
CA ALA A 881 15.16 -27.43 31.44
C ALA A 881 13.95 -26.53 31.73
N SER A 882 13.68 -26.26 33.00
CA SER A 882 12.65 -25.30 33.41
C SER A 882 12.83 -24.88 34.87
N GLY A 883 12.14 -23.82 35.27
CA GLY A 883 12.07 -23.37 36.66
C GLY A 883 10.67 -22.90 37.07
N SER A 884 10.60 -22.07 38.09
CA SER A 884 9.39 -21.31 38.44
C SER A 884 9.78 -19.86 38.74
N THR A 885 9.22 -18.93 37.97
CA THR A 885 9.49 -17.50 38.11
C THR A 885 8.76 -16.84 39.30
N SER A 886 8.13 -17.64 40.16
CA SER A 886 7.28 -17.16 41.27
C SER A 886 8.02 -16.32 42.32
N TYR A 887 9.34 -16.47 42.43
CA TYR A 887 10.15 -15.75 43.43
C TYR A 887 11.39 -15.08 42.83
N GLU A 888 12.01 -15.67 41.82
CA GLU A 888 13.21 -15.20 41.14
C GLU A 888 13.10 -15.55 39.65
N TYR A 889 13.60 -14.67 38.79
CA TYR A 889 13.52 -14.78 37.33
C TYR A 889 14.60 -13.92 36.68
N ILE A 890 14.92 -14.21 35.43
CA ILE A 890 15.87 -13.44 34.62
C ILE A 890 15.09 -12.25 34.06
N SER A 891 15.46 -11.04 34.49
CA SER A 891 14.82 -9.80 34.01
C SER A 891 15.58 -9.15 32.86
N GLY A 892 16.75 -9.69 32.51
CA GLY A 892 17.39 -9.39 31.24
C GLY A 892 18.69 -10.11 30.97
N VAL A 893 18.97 -10.28 29.69
CA VAL A 893 20.22 -10.80 29.14
C VAL A 893 20.69 -9.87 28.04
N GLN A 894 21.91 -9.35 28.19
CA GLN A 894 22.54 -8.49 27.20
C GLN A 894 23.91 -9.04 26.79
N ILE A 895 24.07 -9.32 25.50
CA ILE A 895 25.34 -9.65 24.85
C ILE A 895 25.29 -9.14 23.41
N GLU A 896 26.17 -8.21 23.06
CA GLU A 896 26.24 -7.63 21.70
C GLU A 896 24.84 -7.17 21.20
N THR A 897 24.31 -7.75 20.12
CA THR A 897 22.97 -7.39 19.57
C THR A 897 21.81 -8.01 20.34
N ILE A 898 22.04 -9.02 21.17
CA ILE A 898 21.03 -9.54 22.09
C ILE A 898 20.91 -8.55 23.26
N ASN A 899 19.73 -7.97 23.40
CA ASN A 899 19.37 -7.12 24.54
C ASN A 899 17.92 -7.41 24.91
N ASN A 900 17.71 -8.51 25.63
CA ASN A 900 16.39 -8.94 26.06
C ASN A 900 16.12 -8.45 27.48
N THR A 901 15.00 -7.76 27.69
CA THR A 901 14.58 -7.22 29.00
C THR A 901 13.26 -7.85 29.46
N GLY A 902 13.08 -9.14 29.18
CA GLY A 902 11.82 -9.87 29.39
C GLY A 902 11.44 -10.05 30.86
N THR A 903 10.13 -10.16 31.12
CA THR A 903 9.55 -10.51 32.42
C THR A 903 8.37 -11.46 32.18
N SER A 904 8.64 -12.75 32.05
CA SER A 904 7.61 -13.77 31.80
C SER A 904 7.20 -14.50 33.09
N SER A 905 6.10 -15.26 33.02
CA SER A 905 5.64 -16.14 34.11
C SER A 905 5.99 -17.62 33.92
N ASP A 906 6.68 -17.98 32.83
CA ASP A 906 6.98 -19.38 32.49
C ASP A 906 8.41 -19.74 32.88
N GLY A 907 8.62 -20.98 33.29
CA GLY A 907 9.93 -21.43 33.78
C GLY A 907 10.98 -21.68 32.70
N TYR A 908 10.62 -21.59 31.41
CA TYR A 908 11.49 -21.83 30.27
C TYR A 908 11.04 -20.97 29.08
N HIS A 909 11.99 -20.30 28.43
CA HIS A 909 11.78 -19.50 27.23
C HIS A 909 12.75 -19.86 26.12
N ASP A 910 12.21 -19.97 24.91
CA ASP A 910 12.98 -20.09 23.68
C ASP A 910 12.99 -18.73 22.96
N TYR A 911 14.09 -17.99 23.15
CA TYR A 911 14.40 -16.74 22.47
C TYR A 911 15.44 -16.95 21.36
N THR A 912 15.54 -18.14 20.77
CA THR A 912 16.47 -18.41 19.65
C THR A 912 16.16 -17.62 18.37
N SER A 913 15.03 -16.88 18.33
CA SER A 913 14.77 -15.85 17.32
C SER A 913 15.60 -14.57 17.50
N LEU A 914 16.15 -14.33 18.70
CA LEU A 914 17.13 -13.29 19.00
C LEU A 914 18.53 -13.88 18.83
N SER A 915 19.36 -13.20 18.03
CA SER A 915 20.70 -13.67 17.70
C SER A 915 21.78 -12.60 17.85
N THR A 916 23.00 -13.05 18.10
CA THR A 916 24.20 -12.22 17.93
C THR A 916 25.35 -13.01 17.33
N ASP A 917 26.24 -12.30 16.65
CA ASP A 917 27.50 -12.82 16.12
C ASP A 917 28.60 -12.79 17.18
N LEU A 918 29.34 -13.89 17.35
CA LEU A 918 30.53 -13.95 18.20
C LEU A 918 31.73 -14.49 17.41
N THR A 919 32.87 -13.80 17.46
CA THR A 919 34.08 -14.13 16.69
C THR A 919 35.01 -15.04 17.48
N ILE A 920 35.52 -16.10 16.84
CA ILE A 920 36.52 -17.00 17.44
C ILE A 920 37.73 -16.22 17.99
N ASN A 921 38.17 -16.57 19.20
CA ASN A 921 39.30 -15.97 19.91
C ASN A 921 39.10 -14.48 20.31
N GLN A 922 37.87 -13.96 20.26
CA GLN A 922 37.51 -12.66 20.85
C GLN A 922 36.86 -12.83 22.23
N THR A 923 37.04 -11.83 23.08
CA THR A 923 36.46 -11.77 24.43
C THR A 923 35.21 -10.89 24.41
N TYR A 924 34.10 -11.43 24.90
CA TYR A 924 32.81 -10.77 24.99
C TYR A 924 32.36 -10.63 26.44
N SER A 925 31.46 -9.69 26.70
CA SER A 925 30.81 -9.52 28.00
C SER A 925 29.32 -9.81 27.87
N ILE A 926 28.81 -10.69 28.72
CA ILE A 926 27.38 -10.93 28.92
C ILE A 926 26.94 -10.30 30.23
N THR A 927 25.86 -9.52 30.18
CA THR A 927 25.21 -8.96 31.36
C THR A 927 23.93 -9.72 31.62
N THR A 928 23.78 -10.25 32.83
CA THR A 928 22.51 -10.82 33.31
C THR A 928 21.93 -9.93 34.38
N ILE A 929 20.63 -9.69 34.29
CA ILE A 929 19.85 -8.91 35.25
C ILE A 929 18.81 -9.87 35.83
N ILE A 930 18.69 -9.89 37.15
CA ILE A 930 17.80 -10.78 37.88
C ILE A 930 16.73 -9.93 38.56
N GLY A 931 15.46 -10.31 38.41
CA GLY A 931 14.33 -9.52 38.88
C GLY A 931 14.26 -9.40 40.41
N ASN A 932 14.53 -10.50 41.11
CA ASN A 932 14.68 -10.54 42.57
C ASN A 932 15.93 -11.36 42.90
N THR A 933 16.92 -10.74 43.54
CA THR A 933 18.19 -11.38 43.86
C THR A 933 18.20 -11.93 45.29
N TRP A 934 18.55 -13.20 45.46
CA TRP A 934 18.82 -13.81 46.76
C TRP A 934 20.25 -14.32 46.86
N SER A 935 20.79 -14.36 48.08
CA SER A 935 22.17 -14.83 48.30
C SER A 935 22.38 -16.31 47.99
N SER A 936 21.32 -17.05 47.68
CA SER A 936 21.34 -18.48 47.31
C SER A 936 21.15 -18.73 45.82
N ASP A 937 21.06 -17.66 45.00
CA ASP A 937 20.87 -17.80 43.55
C ASP A 937 22.14 -18.29 42.87
N ASP A 938 21.98 -19.35 42.09
CA ASP A 938 22.97 -19.89 41.17
C ASP A 938 22.65 -19.44 39.73
N LEU A 939 23.66 -18.90 39.03
CA LEU A 939 23.57 -18.58 37.60
C LEU A 939 24.53 -19.46 36.80
N GLY A 940 23.99 -20.06 35.74
CA GLY A 940 24.77 -20.71 34.69
C GLY A 940 24.49 -20.11 33.31
N VAL A 941 25.53 -19.98 32.48
CA VAL A 941 25.41 -19.70 31.04
C VAL A 941 26.22 -20.72 30.27
N TRP A 942 25.60 -21.38 29.31
CA TRP A 942 26.23 -22.37 28.44
C TRP A 942 26.12 -21.95 26.97
N ILE A 943 27.14 -22.24 26.18
CA ILE A 943 27.13 -22.09 24.73
C ILE A 943 27.67 -23.38 24.14
N ASP A 944 26.88 -24.01 23.27
CA ASP A 944 27.22 -25.25 22.57
C ASP A 944 28.22 -24.92 21.44
N TRP A 945 29.51 -24.93 21.76
CA TRP A 945 30.55 -24.43 20.84
C TRP A 945 30.84 -25.41 19.72
N ASN A 946 30.64 -26.71 19.97
CA ASN A 946 30.97 -27.78 19.04
C ASN A 946 29.76 -28.21 18.18
N ARG A 947 28.56 -27.72 18.52
CA ARG A 947 27.29 -27.98 17.86
C ARG A 947 26.88 -29.45 17.88
N ASP A 948 27.06 -30.13 19.00
CA ASP A 948 26.62 -31.52 19.17
C ASP A 948 25.24 -31.67 19.83
N GLY A 949 24.64 -30.57 20.29
CA GLY A 949 23.27 -30.53 20.81
C GLY A 949 23.16 -30.84 22.30
N ASP A 950 24.28 -30.88 23.01
CA ASP A 950 24.32 -30.84 24.46
C ASP A 950 25.16 -29.65 24.98
N PHE A 951 25.40 -29.64 26.29
CA PHE A 951 26.16 -28.57 26.98
C PHE A 951 27.17 -29.20 27.96
N ASP A 952 27.51 -30.48 27.77
CA ASP A 952 28.28 -31.29 28.70
C ASP A 952 29.80 -31.15 28.46
N ASP A 953 30.17 -30.43 27.42
CA ASP A 953 31.53 -30.33 26.93
C ASP A 953 32.40 -29.31 27.69
N ALA A 954 33.70 -29.54 27.67
CA ALA A 954 34.64 -28.65 28.34
C ALA A 954 34.65 -27.27 27.65
N ASN A 955 34.49 -26.20 28.45
CA ASN A 955 34.42 -24.78 28.03
C ASN A 955 33.06 -24.29 27.50
N GLU A 956 32.02 -25.11 27.55
CA GLU A 956 30.67 -24.68 27.15
C GLU A 956 29.96 -23.91 28.26
N ASN A 957 30.18 -24.25 29.53
CA ASN A 957 29.77 -23.43 30.66
C ASN A 957 30.66 -22.17 30.74
N VAL A 958 30.21 -21.08 30.13
CA VAL A 958 30.94 -19.81 30.02
C VAL A 958 30.75 -18.91 31.24
N VAL A 959 29.68 -19.11 32.02
CA VAL A 959 29.45 -18.41 33.30
C VAL A 959 28.90 -19.39 34.32
N CYS A 960 29.58 -19.54 35.46
CA CYS A 960 29.12 -20.34 36.59
C CYS A 960 29.29 -19.51 37.88
N ARG A 961 28.18 -19.17 38.54
CA ARG A 961 28.15 -18.41 39.80
C ARG A 961 27.26 -19.11 40.81
N VAL A 962 27.79 -19.36 42.00
CA VAL A 962 27.12 -20.06 43.10
C VAL A 962 26.87 -19.11 44.25
N ASP A 963 25.67 -19.13 44.82
CA ASP A 963 25.29 -18.41 46.05
C ASP A 963 25.69 -16.91 46.05
N ASN A 964 25.43 -16.19 44.95
CA ASN A 964 25.90 -14.79 44.80
C ASN A 964 24.93 -13.85 44.06
N GLY A 965 23.63 -14.17 44.03
CA GLY A 965 22.59 -13.25 43.57
C GLY A 965 22.43 -13.10 42.06
N GLY A 966 23.09 -13.96 41.25
CA GLY A 966 22.91 -14.13 39.80
C GLY A 966 23.21 -12.92 38.88
N ALA A 967 22.87 -11.70 39.26
CA ALA A 967 23.00 -10.50 38.46
C ALA A 967 24.46 -10.03 38.37
N GLY A 968 24.91 -9.69 37.17
CA GLY A 968 26.26 -9.20 36.97
C GLY A 968 26.68 -9.09 35.51
N ILE A 969 27.92 -8.64 35.32
CA ILE A 969 28.60 -8.60 34.03
C ILE A 969 29.71 -9.65 34.07
N TYR A 970 29.72 -10.56 33.12
CA TYR A 970 30.65 -11.67 33.04
C TYR A 970 31.32 -11.69 31.68
N SER A 971 32.64 -11.92 31.66
CA SER A 971 33.41 -12.01 30.43
C SER A 971 33.73 -13.46 30.10
N PHE A 972 33.64 -13.82 28.82
CA PHE A 972 34.14 -15.10 28.31
C PHE A 972 34.82 -14.89 26.95
N THR A 973 35.63 -15.87 26.53
CA THR A 973 36.32 -15.84 25.23
C THR A 973 35.83 -16.99 24.38
N VAL A 974 35.50 -16.71 23.11
CA VAL A 974 35.07 -17.75 22.16
C VAL A 974 36.23 -18.73 21.90
N PRO A 975 36.09 -20.04 22.18
CA PRO A 975 37.15 -21.01 22.00
C PRO A 975 37.69 -21.07 20.56
N THR A 976 38.99 -21.35 20.41
CA THR A 976 39.62 -21.52 19.08
C THR A 976 39.14 -22.75 18.32
N ALA A 977 38.49 -23.70 19.01
CA ALA A 977 37.97 -24.94 18.44
C ALA A 977 36.46 -24.88 18.13
N SER A 978 35.81 -23.72 18.28
CA SER A 978 34.38 -23.57 18.03
C SER A 978 34.02 -23.80 16.56
N PHE A 979 32.87 -24.39 16.32
CA PHE A 979 32.34 -24.65 14.97
C PHE A 979 31.62 -23.39 14.49
N LEU A 980 31.82 -23.04 13.21
CA LEU A 980 31.20 -21.85 12.62
C LEU A 980 29.68 -22.02 12.42
N GLY A 981 28.97 -20.89 12.39
CA GLY A 981 27.53 -20.82 12.18
C GLY A 981 26.71 -20.83 13.47
N SER A 982 25.40 -20.99 13.34
CA SER A 982 24.46 -20.85 14.46
C SER A 982 24.54 -22.00 15.46
N THR A 983 24.51 -21.66 16.74
CA THR A 983 24.40 -22.54 17.91
C THR A 983 23.52 -21.89 18.98
N THR A 984 23.18 -22.61 20.06
CA THR A 984 22.38 -22.08 21.17
C THR A 984 23.24 -21.66 22.36
N MET A 985 22.87 -20.52 22.94
CA MET A 985 23.29 -20.12 24.28
C MET A 985 22.12 -20.32 25.25
N ARG A 986 22.35 -21.01 26.36
CA ARG A 986 21.38 -21.18 27.45
C ARG A 986 21.79 -20.35 28.66
N VAL A 987 20.87 -19.55 29.20
CA VAL A 987 21.00 -18.84 30.47
C VAL A 987 20.04 -19.48 31.47
N ARG A 988 20.52 -19.85 32.66
CA ARG A 988 19.69 -20.46 33.70
C ARG A 988 19.96 -19.88 35.07
N LEU A 989 18.89 -19.46 35.72
CA LEU A 989 18.84 -19.06 37.12
C LEU A 989 18.14 -20.15 37.95
N LYS A 990 18.65 -20.44 39.15
CA LYS A 990 17.98 -21.32 40.12
C LYS A 990 18.39 -21.06 41.57
N ASP A 991 17.48 -21.34 42.49
CA ASP A 991 17.71 -21.28 43.94
C ASP A 991 18.07 -22.65 44.59
N TYR A 992 18.89 -22.58 45.65
CA TYR A 992 18.97 -23.56 46.75
C TYR A 992 19.71 -24.90 46.52
N VAL A 993 20.73 -24.97 45.65
CA VAL A 993 21.50 -26.23 45.45
C VAL A 993 23.03 -26.09 45.42
N SER A 994 23.59 -24.87 45.54
CA SER A 994 25.03 -24.60 45.40
C SER A 994 25.67 -25.29 44.19
N ASP A 995 24.99 -25.26 43.04
CA ASP A 995 25.34 -26.02 41.83
C ASP A 995 25.07 -25.20 40.57
N CYS A 996 25.97 -24.32 40.13
CA CYS A 996 25.82 -23.65 38.83
C CYS A 996 26.06 -24.57 37.62
N GLY A 997 26.23 -25.89 37.82
CA GLY A 997 26.83 -26.82 36.86
C GLY A 997 25.87 -27.59 35.96
N SER A 998 24.55 -27.52 36.15
CA SER A 998 23.62 -28.27 35.30
C SER A 998 22.84 -27.37 34.33
N PRO A 999 22.98 -27.56 33.01
CA PRO A 999 22.16 -26.89 31.99
C PRO A 999 20.75 -27.50 31.85
N CYS A 1000 20.46 -28.59 32.59
CA CYS A 1000 19.30 -29.46 32.41
C CYS A 1000 18.46 -29.62 33.69
N GLY A 1001 17.19 -30.00 33.54
CA GLY A 1001 16.26 -30.36 34.62
C GLY A 1001 15.34 -29.23 35.09
N THR A 1002 14.43 -29.55 36.00
CA THR A 1002 13.43 -28.59 36.53
C THR A 1002 13.81 -28.13 37.94
N THR A 1003 13.78 -26.83 38.20
CA THR A 1003 14.00 -26.25 39.54
C THR A 1003 12.70 -25.73 40.13
N SER A 1004 12.64 -25.67 41.47
CA SER A 1004 11.45 -25.14 42.18
C SER A 1004 11.33 -23.63 42.07
N TYR A 1005 12.44 -22.92 41.88
CA TYR A 1005 12.52 -21.48 41.66
C TYR A 1005 13.58 -21.19 40.58
N GLY A 1006 13.40 -20.10 39.85
CA GLY A 1006 14.29 -19.64 38.78
C GLY A 1006 13.70 -19.76 37.38
N GLU A 1007 14.53 -19.52 36.37
CA GLU A 1007 14.13 -19.43 34.96
C GLU A 1007 15.23 -19.97 34.04
N VAL A 1008 14.84 -20.43 32.85
CA VAL A 1008 15.74 -20.82 31.77
C VAL A 1008 15.38 -20.04 30.51
N GLU A 1009 16.38 -19.48 29.83
CA GLU A 1009 16.23 -18.78 28.56
C GLU A 1009 17.25 -19.28 27.54
N ASP A 1010 16.81 -19.62 26.33
CA ASP A 1010 17.68 -20.01 25.23
C ASP A 1010 17.74 -18.91 24.16
N TYR A 1011 18.93 -18.65 23.61
CA TYR A 1011 19.22 -17.62 22.62
C TYR A 1011 20.06 -18.19 21.48
N GLN A 1012 20.08 -17.53 20.31
CA GLN A 1012 20.94 -17.95 19.20
C GLN A 1012 22.28 -17.19 19.21
N ILE A 1013 23.37 -17.93 19.07
CA ILE A 1013 24.71 -17.39 18.83
C ILE A 1013 25.15 -17.82 17.43
N VAL A 1014 25.71 -16.91 16.65
CA VAL A 1014 26.32 -17.26 15.35
C VAL A 1014 27.83 -17.12 15.48
N VAL A 1015 28.54 -18.24 15.45
CA VAL A 1015 30.00 -18.26 15.58
C VAL A 1015 30.62 -17.86 14.24
N GLN A 1016 31.36 -16.76 14.26
CA GLN A 1016 32.05 -16.19 13.12
C GLN A 1016 33.54 -16.57 13.12
N PRO A 1017 34.16 -16.75 11.94
CA PRO A 1017 35.59 -17.00 11.83
C PRO A 1017 36.40 -15.78 12.31
N GLY A 1018 37.68 -15.99 12.64
CA GLY A 1018 38.62 -14.90 12.92
C GLY A 1018 39.01 -14.09 11.67
N GLN A 1019 40.27 -13.65 11.56
CA GLN A 1019 40.72 -12.88 10.39
C GLN A 1019 40.71 -13.72 9.10
N ASN A 1020 40.05 -13.22 8.04
CA ASN A 1020 39.97 -13.89 6.75
C ASN A 1020 40.81 -13.13 5.69
N THR A 1021 41.84 -13.79 5.14
CA THR A 1021 42.79 -13.18 4.19
C THR A 1021 42.55 -13.66 2.78
N TRP A 1022 42.59 -12.74 1.82
CA TRP A 1022 42.51 -13.07 0.40
C TRP A 1022 43.78 -13.78 -0.08
N ILE A 1023 43.63 -15.03 -0.52
CA ILE A 1023 44.71 -15.83 -1.11
C ILE A 1023 44.74 -15.75 -2.63
N GLY A 1024 43.65 -15.40 -3.31
CA GLY A 1024 43.67 -15.02 -4.73
C GLY A 1024 43.96 -16.15 -5.73
N ASN A 1025 43.39 -17.33 -5.53
CA ASN A 1025 43.46 -18.45 -6.48
C ASN A 1025 42.79 -18.12 -7.84
N SER A 1026 41.78 -17.23 -7.83
CA SER A 1026 41.13 -16.61 -8.98
C SER A 1026 40.83 -15.12 -8.68
N THR A 1027 40.26 -14.38 -9.63
CA THR A 1027 39.85 -12.98 -9.42
C THR A 1027 38.45 -12.84 -8.81
N ASN A 1028 37.68 -13.91 -8.68
CA ASN A 1028 36.27 -13.82 -8.27
C ASN A 1028 36.14 -13.61 -6.75
N TRP A 1029 35.69 -12.43 -6.31
CA TRP A 1029 35.46 -12.14 -4.88
C TRP A 1029 34.57 -13.18 -4.20
N HIS A 1030 33.61 -13.73 -4.94
CA HIS A 1030 32.61 -14.66 -4.43
C HIS A 1030 33.01 -16.14 -4.52
N ASP A 1031 34.29 -16.44 -4.76
CA ASP A 1031 34.80 -17.81 -4.74
C ASP A 1031 35.46 -18.10 -3.38
N ALA A 1032 34.89 -19.04 -2.64
CA ALA A 1032 35.32 -19.43 -1.30
C ALA A 1032 36.78 -19.89 -1.25
N ASN A 1033 37.27 -20.44 -2.36
CA ASN A 1033 38.65 -20.89 -2.49
C ASN A 1033 39.65 -19.73 -2.57
N ASN A 1034 39.20 -18.48 -2.66
CA ASN A 1034 40.06 -17.31 -2.64
C ASN A 1034 40.32 -16.75 -1.24
N TRP A 1035 39.83 -17.43 -0.20
CA TRP A 1035 39.87 -16.97 1.18
C TRP A 1035 40.56 -17.99 2.09
N THR A 1036 41.38 -17.55 3.06
CA THR A 1036 42.14 -18.46 3.95
C THR A 1036 41.26 -19.40 4.76
N GLU A 1037 40.04 -18.97 5.10
CA GLU A 1037 39.07 -19.76 5.87
C GLU A 1037 38.05 -20.50 4.99
N GLY A 1038 38.21 -20.48 3.65
CA GLY A 1038 37.34 -21.24 2.74
C GLY A 1038 35.88 -20.75 2.72
N TYR A 1039 35.64 -19.47 3.02
CA TYR A 1039 34.32 -18.85 3.09
C TYR A 1039 34.30 -17.49 2.36
N VAL A 1040 33.21 -17.23 1.63
CA VAL A 1040 32.95 -16.00 0.88
C VAL A 1040 32.24 -14.98 1.76
N PRO A 1041 32.78 -13.78 1.96
CA PRO A 1041 32.11 -12.72 2.72
C PRO A 1041 30.73 -12.34 2.14
N ALA A 1042 29.64 -12.65 2.85
CA ALA A 1042 28.31 -12.07 2.59
C ALA A 1042 28.13 -10.73 3.34
N SER A 1043 28.65 -10.67 4.56
CA SER A 1043 29.14 -9.49 5.25
C SER A 1043 30.40 -9.91 6.02
N SER A 1044 31.41 -9.05 6.16
CA SER A 1044 32.66 -9.45 6.82
C SER A 1044 33.18 -8.37 7.75
N TYR A 1045 33.45 -8.80 8.97
CA TYR A 1045 34.40 -8.15 9.85
C TYR A 1045 35.82 -8.61 9.47
N ASN A 1046 36.77 -7.68 9.36
CA ASN A 1046 38.21 -7.93 9.29
C ASN A 1046 38.74 -8.72 8.07
N VAL A 1047 38.53 -8.20 6.85
CA VAL A 1047 39.14 -8.77 5.63
C VAL A 1047 40.50 -8.15 5.34
N ILE A 1048 41.50 -8.99 5.03
CA ILE A 1048 42.84 -8.56 4.59
C ILE A 1048 43.07 -8.88 3.12
N ILE A 1049 43.39 -7.86 2.32
CA ILE A 1049 43.90 -8.03 0.95
C ILE A 1049 45.42 -7.77 0.93
N PRO A 1050 46.25 -8.82 0.78
CA PRO A 1050 47.71 -8.67 0.79
C PRO A 1050 48.22 -8.09 -0.53
N LEU A 1051 49.36 -7.39 -0.48
CA LEU A 1051 50.05 -6.82 -1.65
C LEU A 1051 50.52 -7.89 -2.65
N ALA A 1052 50.69 -9.13 -2.19
CA ALA A 1052 50.99 -10.28 -3.03
C ALA A 1052 50.17 -11.48 -2.54
N PRO A 1053 48.91 -11.63 -3.00
CA PRO A 1053 48.12 -12.81 -2.70
C PRO A 1053 48.85 -14.08 -3.16
N THR A 1054 48.73 -15.16 -2.40
CA THR A 1054 49.47 -16.41 -2.65
C THR A 1054 49.21 -16.98 -4.05
N GLY A 1055 47.99 -16.85 -4.57
CA GLY A 1055 47.57 -17.22 -5.91
C GLY A 1055 47.77 -16.13 -6.97
N GLY A 1056 48.32 -14.97 -6.59
CA GLY A 1056 48.73 -13.90 -7.49
C GLY A 1056 47.62 -13.03 -8.08
N ASN A 1057 46.35 -13.38 -7.89
CA ASN A 1057 45.22 -12.60 -8.39
C ASN A 1057 44.66 -11.66 -7.33
N PHE A 1058 44.35 -10.43 -7.73
CA PHE A 1058 43.58 -9.49 -6.91
C PHE A 1058 42.08 -9.66 -7.14
N PRO A 1059 41.24 -9.32 -6.15
CA PRO A 1059 39.81 -9.50 -6.28
C PRO A 1059 39.15 -8.54 -7.27
N ILE A 1060 38.10 -9.04 -7.94
CA ILE A 1060 37.16 -8.30 -8.78
C ILE A 1060 35.73 -8.57 -8.29
N ILE A 1061 34.99 -7.50 -8.00
CA ILE A 1061 33.55 -7.55 -7.72
C ILE A 1061 32.79 -7.28 -9.04
N GLN A 1062 31.93 -8.20 -9.46
CA GLN A 1062 31.24 -8.13 -10.75
C GLN A 1062 29.94 -7.32 -10.71
N PHE A 1063 29.47 -6.84 -11.88
CA PHE A 1063 28.27 -6.01 -12.03
C PHE A 1063 27.01 -6.77 -11.60
N GLY A 1064 26.16 -6.13 -10.79
CA GLY A 1064 24.96 -6.75 -10.19
C GLY A 1064 25.16 -7.33 -8.79
N ASN A 1065 26.41 -7.51 -8.35
CA ASN A 1065 26.72 -7.99 -7.00
C ASN A 1065 26.88 -6.83 -6.02
N THR A 1066 26.44 -7.04 -4.78
CA THR A 1066 26.72 -6.14 -3.64
C THR A 1066 27.60 -6.88 -2.64
N ALA A 1067 28.71 -6.26 -2.24
CA ALA A 1067 29.52 -6.71 -1.11
C ALA A 1067 29.45 -5.64 0.00
N THR A 1068 29.18 -6.05 1.24
CA THR A 1068 29.17 -5.16 2.41
C THR A 1068 30.32 -5.55 3.35
N CYS A 1069 31.17 -4.60 3.72
CA CYS A 1069 32.33 -4.83 4.60
C CYS A 1069 32.40 -3.75 5.66
N ASN A 1070 32.54 -4.11 6.95
CA ASN A 1070 32.56 -3.12 8.03
C ASN A 1070 33.97 -2.56 8.31
N ASP A 1071 35.04 -3.29 7.97
CA ASP A 1071 36.43 -2.81 8.08
C ASP A 1071 37.30 -3.51 7.02
N LEU A 1072 37.84 -2.73 6.07
CA LEU A 1072 38.58 -3.20 4.90
C LEU A 1072 40.04 -2.76 4.98
N ASN A 1073 40.94 -3.69 5.31
CA ASN A 1073 42.38 -3.38 5.40
C ASN A 1073 43.12 -3.78 4.12
N VAL A 1074 43.33 -2.79 3.25
CA VAL A 1074 44.14 -2.93 2.03
C VAL A 1074 45.58 -2.55 2.34
N THR A 1075 46.47 -3.54 2.36
CA THR A 1075 47.90 -3.26 2.58
C THR A 1075 48.45 -2.28 1.54
N ASN A 1076 49.33 -1.36 1.97
CA ASN A 1076 49.77 -0.23 1.14
C ASN A 1076 50.28 -0.68 -0.25
N GLY A 1077 49.57 -0.28 -1.31
CA GLY A 1077 49.88 -0.61 -2.70
C GLY A 1077 49.05 -1.72 -3.35
N ALA A 1078 48.22 -2.46 -2.60
CA ALA A 1078 47.28 -3.45 -3.15
C ALA A 1078 46.07 -2.74 -3.82
N ARG A 1079 45.41 -3.40 -4.80
CA ARG A 1079 44.25 -2.86 -5.53
C ARG A 1079 43.08 -3.83 -5.51
N ILE A 1080 41.86 -3.31 -5.36
CA ILE A 1080 40.59 -4.02 -5.56
C ILE A 1080 39.90 -3.39 -6.77
N THR A 1081 39.32 -4.19 -7.66
CA THR A 1081 38.54 -3.68 -8.80
C THR A 1081 37.06 -3.92 -8.55
N VAL A 1082 36.25 -2.87 -8.61
CA VAL A 1082 34.81 -2.94 -8.33
C VAL A 1082 34.03 -2.56 -9.58
N ASN A 1083 33.36 -3.54 -10.18
CA ASN A 1083 32.42 -3.36 -11.28
C ASN A 1083 30.96 -3.54 -10.81
N GLY A 1084 30.73 -3.85 -9.53
CA GLY A 1084 29.43 -3.88 -8.84
C GLY A 1084 29.34 -2.79 -7.76
N THR A 1085 28.59 -3.04 -6.67
CA THR A 1085 28.50 -2.11 -5.53
C THR A 1085 29.30 -2.66 -4.33
N LEU A 1086 30.22 -1.86 -3.79
CA LEU A 1086 30.94 -2.17 -2.55
C LEU A 1086 30.53 -1.16 -1.48
N ASN A 1087 29.82 -1.63 -0.45
CA ASN A 1087 29.44 -0.84 0.72
C ASN A 1087 30.47 -1.06 1.82
N VAL A 1088 31.24 -0.02 2.17
CA VAL A 1088 32.23 -0.08 3.26
C VAL A 1088 31.67 0.71 4.44
N GLY A 1089 31.54 0.06 5.60
CA GLY A 1089 31.28 0.72 6.89
C GLY A 1089 32.51 1.49 7.39
N ASP A 1090 32.34 2.30 8.44
CA ASP A 1090 33.28 3.34 8.92
C ASP A 1090 34.79 3.05 8.76
#